data_AF-A0A2A3E9X8-F1
#
_entry.id   AF-A0A2A3E9X8-F1
#
_cell.length_a   1.000
_cell.length_b   1.000
_cell.length_c   1.000
_cell.angle_alpha   90.00
_cell.angle_beta   90.00
_cell.angle_gamma   90.00
#
_symmetry.space_group_name_H-M   'P 1'
#
loop_
_entity.id
_entity.type
_entity.pdbx_description
1 polymer ?
#
loop_
_entity_poly.entity_id
_entity_poly.type
_entity_poly.pdbx_seq_one_letter_code
_entity_poly.pdbx_strand_id
1 'polypeptide(L)'
;MAMNNNIDAVLTELGWNNGFRIPVANEENKLLEEEIEKKMKLKENLSIKLESTEERIKMMKKHINNLTTEQNMNQKLLTNHSAQLKTEDHNYRLSCNTETSLRQKARSFQKEWKEVNEIVSSIEKELEKMTKKIETSKNVLKYDENNLKEWEEILKENENNNELIEQYMKEDLKEYKELELKRQKLSKELQTYNDAMIKTSNEAQEMEIILNRTTTLYDQALTEYRQMFNQWKESVNILQQKNDDIKKIIQDIEVLNDISQDKKKILQESEKFLKEQIANNKQIQDSITKLEKEFGSMKEEQIKLKEIINTCENQSLIQKNIMKDLTQRVEQVRTDVKHKKLQIQTKNTKIDKANEQITVLTTKLEDIKSQKLNIEEKAKELENMIEEQEKKKAKIIKEINRLQIINLRAMTQIKDLENEEKILKMQLEREFKKCDLLDKLCIKDEQILENKKEIWYQTEFEIRKYEMKLNRLRGHEYDKSKSEKKQEKIEELQNNLDEKTNIFKLLQKQITTLEDNMRKISNNLASSNSELESLRDKRQNLVLLMNVGEKELKAVQNRYEEKQVEESMLRLKVSQMEKMIFNIGNNVYDLEKYRLELEAAVRERKVEITVQKESLNIQKRVADGECSELRNSIAERKIRIKQLQARYDNSTALLGTNPDGTPMNTTHLKIQNAQERYLLQEQGDKLDETIRKTEEEIQAMENTLRVINICNDKYKVTLSTNEQDISEVEEHKKLDKELQDAEQNLNQKKEELQSLTENMQKIQNKYVQILKDIEEIEECKENKTQYLTDLKHQIHEQKEKISRADKNLQNAKKSIHRLYETTGDNNVLIQEKEIDLRELQEQNSIVLQDIAEFTVSHVEVESYIRKLLAAQNIELPSAILFSQSLSNHSHSHTNSSECLPKSTNRESTYESSKESIGHVINIQPEFEILPMRNTIRNTKQKQVSVKASVQTQLTKKTF
;
A
#
# COMPACT_ATOMS: atom_id res chain seq x y z
N MET A 1 126.42 -18.02 -89.97
CA MET A 1 127.12 -17.21 -88.95
C MET A 1 128.60 -17.07 -89.34
N ALA A 2 128.90 -16.41 -90.47
CA ALA A 2 130.27 -16.33 -91.03
C ALA A 2 130.50 -15.11 -91.96
N MET A 3 129.62 -14.10 -91.92
CA MET A 3 129.67 -12.95 -92.85
C MET A 3 129.41 -11.58 -92.19
N ASN A 4 129.13 -11.52 -90.87
CA ASN A 4 128.93 -10.25 -90.17
C ASN A 4 130.24 -9.49 -89.91
N ASN A 5 131.32 -10.22 -89.60
CA ASN A 5 132.59 -9.63 -89.15
C ASN A 5 133.27 -8.72 -90.18
N ASN A 6 132.88 -8.79 -91.46
CA ASN A 6 133.47 -8.01 -92.55
C ASN A 6 132.85 -6.61 -92.70
N ILE A 7 131.73 -6.32 -92.05
CA ILE A 7 131.10 -4.97 -92.05
C ILE A 7 131.60 -4.16 -90.84
N ASP A 8 131.66 -4.77 -89.66
CA ASP A 8 132.14 -4.09 -88.44
C ASP A 8 133.63 -3.68 -88.53
N ALA A 9 134.46 -4.46 -89.23
CA ALA A 9 135.86 -4.08 -89.48
C ALA A 9 135.95 -2.76 -90.28
N VAL A 10 135.19 -2.65 -91.38
CA VAL A 10 135.16 -1.46 -92.24
C VAL A 10 134.61 -0.22 -91.50
N LEU A 11 133.57 -0.39 -90.69
CA LEU A 11 133.05 0.70 -89.82
C LEU A 11 134.06 1.15 -88.76
N THR A 12 134.97 0.26 -88.35
CA THR A 12 136.04 0.55 -87.38
C THR A 12 137.17 1.34 -88.03
N GLU A 13 137.63 0.96 -89.23
CA GLU A 13 138.68 1.69 -89.97
C GLU A 13 138.23 3.09 -90.40
N LEU A 14 136.93 3.30 -90.64
CA LEU A 14 136.35 4.61 -90.97
C LEU A 14 136.13 5.52 -89.74
N GLY A 15 136.48 5.06 -88.53
CA GLY A 15 136.51 5.88 -87.32
C GLY A 15 135.17 6.06 -86.60
N TRP A 16 134.16 5.23 -86.89
CA TRP A 16 132.77 5.45 -86.46
C TRP A 16 132.31 4.57 -85.28
N ASN A 17 133.21 4.23 -84.36
CA ASN A 17 132.91 3.37 -83.20
C ASN A 17 132.73 4.09 -81.85
N ASN A 18 132.85 5.42 -81.77
CA ASN A 18 132.64 6.19 -80.53
C ASN A 18 131.79 7.45 -80.80
N GLY A 19 130.57 7.49 -80.27
CA GLY A 19 129.69 8.67 -80.29
C GLY A 19 128.71 8.75 -81.47
N PHE A 20 127.90 9.82 -81.50
CA PHE A 20 126.69 10.01 -82.31
C PHE A 20 126.90 10.23 -83.82
N ARG A 21 128.07 9.88 -84.38
CA ARG A 21 128.47 10.28 -85.74
C ARG A 21 128.16 9.23 -86.79
N ILE A 22 127.07 9.46 -87.52
CA ILE A 22 126.59 8.64 -88.64
C ILE A 22 127.44 8.89 -89.91
N PRO A 23 127.74 7.86 -90.72
CA PRO A 23 128.49 7.97 -92.00
C PRO A 23 127.97 8.98 -93.03
N VAL A 24 126.66 9.25 -93.03
CA VAL A 24 125.96 10.11 -93.99
C VAL A 24 124.97 10.98 -93.21
N ALA A 25 125.46 12.08 -92.63
CA ALA A 25 124.66 13.05 -91.87
C ALA A 25 124.73 14.44 -92.51
N ASN A 26 123.56 15.07 -92.68
CA ASN A 26 123.43 16.44 -93.20
C ASN A 26 123.81 17.50 -92.14
N GLU A 27 124.06 18.75 -92.55
CA GLU A 27 124.63 19.78 -91.65
C GLU A 27 123.76 20.08 -90.41
N GLU A 28 122.44 20.03 -90.51
CA GLU A 28 121.51 20.27 -89.39
C GLU A 28 121.77 19.34 -88.18
N ASN A 29 122.06 18.06 -88.44
CA ASN A 29 122.33 17.07 -87.37
C ASN A 29 123.62 17.39 -86.62
N LYS A 30 124.54 18.13 -87.24
CA LYS A 30 125.83 18.54 -86.66
C LYS A 30 125.67 19.69 -85.66
N LEU A 31 124.67 20.56 -85.87
CA LEU A 31 124.34 21.65 -84.95
C LEU A 31 123.64 21.14 -83.69
N LEU A 32 122.85 20.07 -83.82
CA LEU A 32 122.16 19.42 -82.69
C LEU A 32 123.13 18.74 -81.70
N GLU A 33 124.27 18.19 -82.16
CA GLU A 33 125.33 17.69 -81.26
C GLU A 33 125.81 18.80 -80.29
N GLU A 34 126.05 20.01 -80.79
CA GLU A 34 126.56 21.11 -79.97
C GLU A 34 125.55 21.67 -78.96
N GLU A 35 124.24 21.62 -79.25
CA GLU A 35 123.23 22.09 -78.29
C GLU A 35 123.10 21.15 -77.09
N ILE A 36 123.26 19.85 -77.31
CA ILE A 36 123.25 18.83 -76.24
C ILE A 36 124.41 19.05 -75.27
N GLU A 37 125.63 19.31 -75.77
CA GLU A 37 126.80 19.57 -74.90
C GLU A 37 126.61 20.85 -74.06
N LYS A 38 126.01 21.90 -74.64
CA LYS A 38 125.67 23.15 -73.94
C LYS A 38 124.66 22.91 -72.81
N LYS A 39 123.67 22.04 -73.00
CA LYS A 39 122.67 21.70 -71.96
C LYS A 39 123.24 20.81 -70.85
N MET A 40 124.20 19.93 -71.15
CA MET A 40 124.89 19.12 -70.12
C MET A 40 125.65 19.99 -69.11
N LYS A 41 126.40 21.01 -69.57
CA LYS A 41 127.10 21.98 -68.69
C LYS A 41 126.15 22.87 -67.89
N LEU A 42 124.89 22.98 -68.31
CA LEU A 42 123.83 23.68 -67.59
C LEU A 42 123.28 22.82 -66.43
N LYS A 43 123.16 21.50 -66.61
CA LYS A 43 122.72 20.53 -65.57
C LYS A 43 123.62 20.56 -64.33
N GLU A 44 124.94 20.57 -64.52
CA GLU A 44 125.93 20.57 -63.43
C GLU A 44 125.82 21.83 -62.54
N ASN A 45 125.71 23.00 -63.17
CA ASN A 45 125.49 24.29 -62.50
C ASN A 45 124.15 24.39 -61.76
N LEU A 46 123.14 23.59 -62.13
CA LEU A 46 121.88 23.47 -61.39
C LEU A 46 122.02 22.54 -60.17
N SER A 47 122.85 21.50 -60.26
CA SER A 47 123.08 20.56 -59.15
C SER A 47 123.76 21.22 -57.94
N ILE A 48 124.77 22.08 -58.15
CA ILE A 48 125.42 22.82 -57.06
C ILE A 48 124.45 23.80 -56.38
N LYS A 49 123.51 24.38 -57.15
CA LYS A 49 122.44 25.22 -56.59
C LYS A 49 121.46 24.40 -55.75
N LEU A 50 121.12 23.18 -56.19
CA LEU A 50 120.24 22.26 -55.45
C LEU A 50 120.78 22.01 -54.04
N GLU A 51 122.03 21.58 -53.89
CA GLU A 51 122.66 21.26 -52.60
C GLU A 51 122.64 22.48 -51.64
N SER A 52 122.97 23.67 -52.13
CA SER A 52 122.86 24.92 -51.34
C SER A 52 121.43 25.23 -50.88
N THR A 53 120.42 24.78 -51.62
CA THR A 53 119.02 24.89 -51.20
C THR A 53 118.60 23.79 -50.23
N GLU A 54 119.22 22.61 -50.26
CA GLU A 54 118.95 21.52 -49.32
C GLU A 54 119.40 21.83 -47.88
N GLU A 55 120.58 22.44 -47.70
CA GLU A 55 121.01 22.90 -46.37
C GLU A 55 120.09 24.00 -45.82
N ARG A 56 119.67 24.94 -46.67
CA ARG A 56 118.65 25.94 -46.33
C ARG A 56 117.32 25.27 -45.96
N ILE A 57 116.90 24.24 -46.69
CA ILE A 57 115.72 23.42 -46.37
C ILE A 57 115.90 22.67 -45.04
N LYS A 58 117.12 22.23 -44.67
CA LYS A 58 117.41 21.56 -43.39
C LYS A 58 117.29 22.51 -42.19
N MET A 59 117.81 23.74 -42.32
CA MET A 59 117.59 24.81 -41.34
C MET A 59 116.10 25.19 -41.25
N MET A 60 115.42 25.34 -42.38
CA MET A 60 113.97 25.57 -42.43
C MET A 60 113.19 24.41 -41.79
N LYS A 61 113.56 23.14 -42.00
CA LYS A 61 112.93 21.97 -41.36
C LYS A 61 113.04 22.03 -39.82
N LYS A 62 114.16 22.49 -39.26
CA LYS A 62 114.29 22.67 -37.80
C LYS A 62 113.43 23.82 -37.27
N HIS A 63 113.38 24.95 -37.99
CA HIS A 63 112.48 26.05 -37.66
C HIS A 63 111.00 25.65 -37.79
N ILE A 64 110.66 24.89 -38.84
CA ILE A 64 109.34 24.29 -39.04
C ILE A 64 109.00 23.40 -37.86
N ASN A 65 109.90 22.53 -37.38
CA ASN A 65 109.58 21.64 -36.26
C ASN A 65 109.27 22.41 -34.95
N ASN A 66 109.98 23.50 -34.67
CA ASN A 66 109.65 24.40 -33.56
C ASN A 66 108.33 25.15 -33.81
N LEU A 67 108.07 25.61 -35.05
CA LEU A 67 106.76 26.11 -35.44
C LEU A 67 105.68 25.02 -35.34
N THR A 68 105.99 23.73 -35.49
CA THR A 68 105.04 22.61 -35.35
C THR A 68 104.74 22.34 -33.89
N THR A 69 105.68 22.52 -32.95
CA THR A 69 105.39 22.46 -31.51
C THR A 69 104.57 23.67 -31.05
N GLU A 70 104.92 24.88 -31.49
CA GLU A 70 104.12 26.09 -31.22
C GLU A 70 102.76 26.03 -31.91
N GLN A 71 102.68 25.55 -33.14
CA GLN A 71 101.43 25.27 -33.84
C GLN A 71 100.64 24.21 -33.10
N ASN A 72 101.23 23.16 -32.50
CA ASN A 72 100.48 22.18 -31.72
C ASN A 72 99.99 22.74 -30.36
N MET A 73 100.73 23.64 -29.72
CA MET A 73 100.23 24.34 -28.52
C MET A 73 99.10 25.31 -28.89
N ASN A 74 99.30 26.11 -29.94
CA ASN A 74 98.27 26.98 -30.50
C ASN A 74 97.08 26.17 -31.09
N GLN A 75 97.28 24.97 -31.60
CA GLN A 75 96.23 24.07 -32.09
C GLN A 75 95.44 23.52 -30.92
N LYS A 76 96.08 23.17 -29.79
CA LYS A 76 95.38 22.79 -28.55
C LYS A 76 94.60 23.97 -27.97
N LEU A 77 95.19 25.17 -27.98
CA LEU A 77 94.52 26.40 -27.57
C LEU A 77 93.36 26.74 -28.51
N LEU A 78 93.50 26.58 -29.83
CA LEU A 78 92.47 26.75 -30.85
C LEU A 78 91.42 25.62 -30.85
N THR A 79 91.74 24.39 -30.45
CA THR A 79 90.74 23.34 -30.25
C THR A 79 89.94 23.60 -28.98
N ASN A 80 90.57 24.08 -27.91
CA ASN A 80 89.86 24.50 -26.70
C ASN A 80 89.03 25.76 -26.94
N HIS A 81 89.58 26.77 -27.62
CA HIS A 81 88.82 27.95 -28.04
C HIS A 81 87.78 27.62 -29.09
N SER A 82 87.95 26.63 -29.97
CA SER A 82 86.88 26.21 -30.89
C SER A 82 85.87 25.28 -30.23
N ALA A 83 86.21 24.59 -29.14
CA ALA A 83 85.25 23.88 -28.30
C ALA A 83 84.41 24.90 -27.50
N GLN A 84 85.05 25.89 -26.87
CA GLN A 84 84.37 27.04 -26.26
C GLN A 84 83.57 27.83 -27.28
N LEU A 85 84.11 28.11 -28.47
CA LEU A 85 83.39 28.79 -29.54
C LEU A 85 82.24 27.91 -30.05
N LYS A 86 82.37 26.57 -30.08
CA LYS A 86 81.25 25.66 -30.42
C LYS A 86 80.21 25.57 -29.32
N THR A 87 80.57 25.67 -28.04
CA THR A 87 79.59 25.76 -26.94
C THR A 87 78.93 27.13 -26.91
N GLU A 88 79.67 28.20 -27.16
CA GLU A 88 79.12 29.55 -27.30
C GLU A 88 78.31 29.74 -28.58
N ASP A 89 78.68 29.10 -29.69
CA ASP A 89 77.91 29.01 -30.95
C ASP A 89 76.74 28.02 -30.81
N HIS A 90 76.80 27.05 -29.90
CA HIS A 90 75.64 26.24 -29.52
C HIS A 90 74.69 27.02 -28.60
N ASN A 91 75.20 27.76 -27.61
CA ASN A 91 74.44 28.66 -26.74
C ASN A 91 73.87 29.84 -27.54
N TYR A 92 74.61 30.36 -28.51
CA TYR A 92 74.21 31.42 -29.42
C TYR A 92 73.27 30.90 -30.50
N ARG A 93 73.43 29.68 -31.04
CA ARG A 93 72.37 29.05 -31.86
C ARG A 93 71.14 28.72 -31.03
N LEU A 94 71.26 28.29 -29.78
CA LEU A 94 70.12 28.10 -28.89
C LEU A 94 69.44 29.44 -28.62
N SER A 95 70.21 30.49 -28.32
CA SER A 95 69.73 31.86 -28.12
C SER A 95 69.13 32.44 -29.40
N CYS A 96 69.71 32.19 -30.58
CA CYS A 96 69.16 32.61 -31.87
C CYS A 96 68.07 31.69 -32.40
N ASN A 97 67.89 30.47 -31.87
CA ASN A 97 66.75 29.59 -32.15
C ASN A 97 65.59 29.88 -31.20
N THR A 98 65.84 30.25 -29.94
CA THR A 98 64.82 30.80 -29.04
C THR A 98 64.48 32.22 -29.44
N GLU A 99 65.43 33.06 -29.85
CA GLU A 99 65.18 34.37 -30.45
C GLU A 99 64.53 34.22 -31.83
N THR A 100 64.87 33.25 -32.68
CA THR A 100 64.13 33.02 -33.94
C THR A 100 62.76 32.43 -33.66
N SER A 101 62.59 31.59 -32.65
CA SER A 101 61.26 31.12 -32.21
C SER A 101 60.44 32.25 -31.57
N LEU A 102 61.06 33.16 -30.83
CA LEU A 102 60.43 34.35 -30.23
C LEU A 102 60.22 35.46 -31.27
N ARG A 103 61.05 35.57 -32.31
CA ARG A 103 60.83 36.41 -33.50
C ARG A 103 59.85 35.76 -34.44
N GLN A 104 59.69 34.44 -34.46
CA GLN A 104 58.67 33.73 -35.24
C GLN A 104 57.32 33.77 -34.52
N LYS A 105 57.29 33.68 -33.18
CA LYS A 105 56.13 33.98 -32.35
C LYS A 105 55.82 35.47 -32.33
N ALA A 106 56.81 36.37 -32.32
CA ALA A 106 56.56 37.80 -32.48
C ALA A 106 56.21 38.16 -33.93
N ARG A 107 56.60 37.37 -34.94
CA ARG A 107 56.10 37.49 -36.32
C ARG A 107 54.77 36.76 -36.53
N SER A 108 54.41 35.78 -35.71
CA SER A 108 53.07 35.19 -35.69
C SER A 108 52.18 36.17 -34.95
N PHE A 109 52.46 36.56 -33.72
CA PHE A 109 51.80 37.67 -33.02
C PHE A 109 51.83 39.00 -33.79
N GLN A 110 52.81 39.32 -34.65
CA GLN A 110 52.75 40.50 -35.53
C GLN A 110 52.04 40.21 -36.86
N LYS A 111 51.94 38.95 -37.31
CA LYS A 111 51.03 38.54 -38.37
C LYS A 111 49.61 38.53 -37.84
N GLU A 112 49.27 37.70 -36.86
CA GLU A 112 48.06 37.75 -36.04
C GLU A 112 47.71 39.17 -35.60
N TRP A 113 48.64 40.04 -35.16
CA TRP A 113 48.31 41.45 -34.87
C TRP A 113 48.13 42.29 -36.13
N LYS A 114 48.83 42.05 -37.25
CA LYS A 114 48.53 42.72 -38.53
C LYS A 114 47.27 42.20 -39.19
N GLU A 115 46.94 40.94 -39.04
CA GLU A 115 45.76 40.25 -39.52
C GLU A 115 44.60 40.67 -38.63
N VAL A 116 44.76 40.78 -37.31
CA VAL A 116 43.82 41.43 -36.39
C VAL A 116 43.78 42.94 -36.59
N ASN A 117 44.83 43.64 -37.05
CA ASN A 117 44.80 45.07 -37.39
C ASN A 117 44.41 45.32 -38.86
N GLU A 118 44.32 44.30 -39.72
CA GLU A 118 43.79 44.36 -41.08
C GLU A 118 42.35 43.84 -41.08
N ILE A 119 41.99 42.92 -40.17
CA ILE A 119 40.63 42.60 -39.74
C ILE A 119 40.08 43.76 -38.93
N VAL A 120 40.82 44.39 -38.00
CA VAL A 120 40.37 45.61 -37.33
C VAL A 120 40.41 46.78 -38.29
N SER A 121 41.43 47.04 -39.10
CA SER A 121 41.33 48.13 -40.08
C SER A 121 40.40 47.84 -41.27
N SER A 122 39.98 46.60 -41.52
CA SER A 122 38.86 46.30 -42.42
C SER A 122 37.52 46.25 -41.71
N ILE A 123 37.45 45.97 -40.42
CA ILE A 123 36.26 46.18 -39.56
C ILE A 123 36.14 47.65 -39.18
N GLU A 124 37.18 48.48 -39.26
CA GLU A 124 37.18 49.93 -39.09
C GLU A 124 36.89 50.61 -40.42
N LYS A 125 37.36 50.08 -41.56
CA LYS A 125 36.92 50.55 -42.89
C LYS A 125 35.54 50.02 -43.25
N GLU A 126 35.16 48.82 -42.83
CA GLU A 126 33.78 48.36 -42.84
C GLU A 126 32.99 49.05 -41.74
N LEU A 127 33.50 49.41 -40.55
CA LEU A 127 32.79 50.29 -39.60
C LEU A 127 32.82 51.75 -40.03
N GLU A 128 33.66 52.19 -40.96
CA GLU A 128 33.63 53.56 -41.49
C GLU A 128 32.74 53.61 -42.73
N LYS A 129 32.75 52.57 -43.57
CA LYS A 129 31.71 52.34 -44.60
C LYS A 129 30.37 52.05 -43.96
N MET A 130 30.30 51.30 -42.86
CA MET A 130 29.09 50.96 -42.12
C MET A 130 28.72 52.08 -41.16
N THR A 131 29.62 52.90 -40.63
CA THR A 131 29.25 54.16 -39.95
C THR A 131 28.79 55.16 -40.98
N LYS A 132 29.43 55.30 -42.15
CA LYS A 132 28.90 56.15 -43.25
C LYS A 132 27.59 55.60 -43.80
N LYS A 133 27.40 54.28 -43.90
CA LYS A 133 26.09 53.66 -44.20
C LYS A 133 25.11 53.76 -43.03
N ILE A 134 25.54 53.82 -41.78
CA ILE A 134 24.73 54.10 -40.58
C ILE A 134 24.62 55.62 -40.38
N GLU A 135 25.21 56.46 -41.24
CA GLU A 135 25.02 57.91 -41.24
C GLU A 135 24.08 58.27 -42.40
N THR A 136 24.32 57.76 -43.62
CA THR A 136 23.32 57.80 -44.71
C THR A 136 22.06 57.05 -44.31
N SER A 137 22.19 55.87 -43.69
CA SER A 137 21.11 55.15 -43.03
C SER A 137 21.08 55.39 -41.52
N LYS A 138 21.52 56.55 -41.01
CA LYS A 138 20.85 57.25 -39.88
C LYS A 138 19.94 58.33 -40.40
N ASN A 139 20.15 58.82 -41.61
CA ASN A 139 19.25 59.78 -42.23
C ASN A 139 18.11 59.04 -42.96
N VAL A 140 18.40 57.87 -43.54
CA VAL A 140 17.39 56.88 -43.95
C VAL A 140 16.87 56.08 -42.75
N LEU A 141 17.63 55.76 -41.69
CA LEU A 141 17.00 55.29 -40.44
C LEU A 141 16.15 56.39 -39.78
N LYS A 142 16.59 57.62 -39.46
CA LYS A 142 15.66 58.68 -38.94
C LYS A 142 14.41 58.96 -39.80
N TYR A 143 14.35 58.46 -41.02
CA TYR A 143 13.13 58.36 -41.82
C TYR A 143 12.40 57.01 -41.57
N ASP A 144 13.09 55.89 -41.74
CA ASP A 144 12.63 54.53 -41.49
C ASP A 144 12.50 54.22 -39.98
N GLU A 145 13.54 54.13 -39.14
CA GLU A 145 13.57 54.29 -37.66
C GLU A 145 12.77 55.48 -37.05
N ASN A 146 11.88 56.14 -37.80
CA ASN A 146 10.63 56.72 -37.28
C ASN A 146 9.42 55.81 -37.62
N ASN A 147 9.09 55.60 -38.91
CA ASN A 147 8.05 54.66 -39.37
C ASN A 147 8.27 53.21 -38.87
N LEU A 148 9.37 52.61 -39.31
CA LEU A 148 10.01 51.39 -38.84
C LEU A 148 10.40 51.46 -37.34
N LYS A 149 10.38 52.62 -36.64
CA LYS A 149 10.34 52.59 -35.16
C LYS A 149 8.96 52.18 -34.66
N GLU A 150 7.87 52.69 -35.21
CA GLU A 150 6.52 52.22 -34.86
C GLU A 150 6.38 50.71 -35.14
N TRP A 151 7.04 50.19 -36.19
CA TRP A 151 7.03 48.75 -36.52
C TRP A 151 8.11 47.89 -35.83
N GLU A 152 9.30 48.41 -35.50
CA GLU A 152 10.29 47.71 -34.67
C GLU A 152 10.05 47.88 -33.18
N GLU A 153 9.30 48.87 -32.70
CA GLU A 153 8.71 48.79 -31.37
C GLU A 153 7.74 47.61 -31.40
N ILE A 154 6.75 47.56 -32.29
CA ILE A 154 5.85 46.39 -32.38
C ILE A 154 6.59 45.04 -32.59
N LEU A 155 7.67 44.97 -33.37
CA LEU A 155 8.36 43.70 -33.66
C LEU A 155 9.54 43.36 -32.75
N LYS A 156 10.38 44.32 -32.33
CA LYS A 156 11.44 44.07 -31.32
C LYS A 156 10.89 44.11 -29.91
N GLU A 157 9.77 44.77 -29.63
CA GLU A 157 9.02 44.48 -28.40
C GLU A 157 8.53 43.04 -28.48
N ASN A 158 7.95 42.54 -29.59
CA ASN A 158 7.60 41.11 -29.70
C ASN A 158 8.79 40.13 -29.66
N GLU A 159 9.93 40.42 -30.30
CA GLU A 159 11.08 39.49 -30.33
C GLU A 159 11.93 39.56 -29.05
N ASN A 160 12.20 40.75 -28.49
CA ASN A 160 12.78 40.83 -27.15
C ASN A 160 11.78 40.32 -26.11
N ASN A 161 10.46 40.54 -26.26
CA ASN A 161 9.48 39.87 -25.40
C ASN A 161 9.53 38.37 -25.62
N ASN A 162 9.75 37.82 -26.80
CA ASN A 162 9.85 36.36 -26.97
C ASN A 162 11.11 35.80 -26.29
N GLU A 163 12.27 36.44 -26.39
CA GLU A 163 13.48 36.02 -25.65
C GLU A 163 13.35 36.26 -24.14
N LEU A 164 12.73 37.37 -23.73
CA LEU A 164 12.44 37.72 -22.34
C LEU A 164 11.32 36.85 -21.75
N ILE A 165 10.36 36.40 -22.54
CA ILE A 165 9.34 35.38 -22.21
C ILE A 165 9.98 34.01 -22.18
N GLU A 166 10.99 33.69 -23.01
CA GLU A 166 11.70 32.42 -22.84
C GLU A 166 12.60 32.42 -21.60
N GLN A 167 13.18 33.56 -21.24
CA GLN A 167 13.92 33.76 -19.99
C GLN A 167 12.98 33.75 -18.77
N TYR A 168 11.91 34.54 -18.77
CA TYR A 168 10.86 34.50 -17.76
C TYR A 168 10.17 33.14 -17.71
N MET A 169 9.94 32.41 -18.81
CA MET A 169 9.44 31.03 -18.74
C MET A 169 10.47 30.08 -18.13
N LYS A 170 11.78 30.30 -18.29
CA LYS A 170 12.83 29.51 -17.59
C LYS A 170 12.91 29.87 -16.11
N GLU A 171 12.73 31.14 -15.76
CA GLU A 171 12.69 31.62 -14.38
C GLU A 171 11.38 31.22 -13.69
N ASP A 172 10.21 31.48 -14.27
CA ASP A 172 8.89 30.96 -13.89
C ASP A 172 8.88 29.43 -13.82
N LEU A 173 9.51 28.68 -14.73
CA LEU A 173 9.61 27.22 -14.59
C LEU A 173 10.53 26.79 -13.44
N LYS A 174 11.48 27.63 -13.02
CA LYS A 174 12.34 27.40 -11.86
C LYS A 174 11.60 27.80 -10.57
N GLU A 175 11.01 28.98 -10.52
CA GLU A 175 10.13 29.46 -9.44
C GLU A 175 8.95 28.52 -9.25
N TYR A 176 8.26 28.09 -10.32
CA TYR A 176 7.22 27.06 -10.29
C TYR A 176 7.76 25.73 -9.76
N LYS A 177 8.94 25.26 -10.17
CA LYS A 177 9.52 24.03 -9.59
C LYS A 177 9.87 24.22 -8.11
N GLU A 178 10.35 25.38 -7.69
CA GLU A 178 10.61 25.70 -6.29
C GLU A 178 9.31 25.84 -5.48
N LEU A 179 8.28 26.48 -6.02
CA LEU A 179 6.95 26.68 -5.44
C LEU A 179 6.17 25.38 -5.41
N GLU A 180 6.32 24.50 -6.40
CA GLU A 180 5.77 23.15 -6.43
C GLU A 180 6.50 22.24 -5.45
N LEU A 181 7.84 22.35 -5.31
CA LEU A 181 8.58 21.68 -4.23
C LEU A 181 8.21 22.22 -2.84
N LYS A 182 8.00 23.54 -2.70
CA LYS A 182 7.47 24.17 -1.47
C LYS A 182 6.04 23.68 -1.21
N ARG A 183 5.17 23.61 -2.21
CA ARG A 183 3.78 23.10 -2.12
C ARG A 183 3.75 21.60 -1.80
N GLN A 184 4.64 20.78 -2.36
CA GLN A 184 4.76 19.37 -2.04
C GLN A 184 5.34 19.12 -0.64
N LYS A 185 6.24 19.98 -0.15
CA LYS A 185 6.69 19.97 1.25
C LYS A 185 5.55 20.37 2.18
N LEU A 186 4.96 21.54 1.97
CA LEU A 186 3.81 22.04 2.73
C LEU A 186 2.61 21.09 2.68
N SER A 187 2.37 20.40 1.57
CA SER A 187 1.30 19.39 1.45
C SER A 187 1.63 18.10 2.18
N LYS A 188 2.91 17.71 2.31
CA LYS A 188 3.35 16.58 3.15
C LYS A 188 3.32 16.96 4.63
N GLU A 189 3.75 18.17 4.96
CA GLU A 189 3.69 18.74 6.31
C GLU A 189 2.23 18.86 6.76
N LEU A 190 1.34 19.44 5.93
CA LEU A 190 -0.11 19.49 6.14
C LEU A 190 -0.72 18.09 6.23
N GLN A 191 -0.29 17.12 5.42
CA GLN A 191 -0.73 15.73 5.59
C GLN A 191 -0.27 15.17 6.94
N THR A 192 0.98 15.38 7.37
CA THR A 192 1.43 14.92 8.70
C THR A 192 0.75 15.65 9.85
N TYR A 193 0.36 16.92 9.68
CA TYR A 193 -0.46 17.65 10.65
C TYR A 193 -1.89 17.13 10.67
N ASN A 194 -2.49 16.79 9.53
CA ASN A 194 -3.80 16.12 9.45
C ASN A 194 -3.74 14.73 10.07
N ASP A 195 -2.74 13.91 9.75
CA ASP A 195 -2.55 12.57 10.32
C ASP A 195 -2.36 12.65 11.85
N ALA A 196 -1.58 13.64 12.33
CA ALA A 196 -1.40 13.90 13.76
C ALA A 196 -2.68 14.43 14.43
N MET A 197 -3.45 15.29 13.76
CA MET A 197 -4.73 15.84 14.26
C MET A 197 -5.84 14.79 14.27
N ILE A 198 -5.89 13.91 13.27
CA ILE A 198 -6.78 12.74 13.25
C ILE A 198 -6.36 11.79 14.38
N LYS A 199 -5.06 11.54 14.56
CA LYS A 199 -4.57 10.70 15.66
C LYS A 199 -4.94 11.29 17.03
N THR A 200 -4.70 12.58 17.29
CA THR A 200 -5.04 13.20 18.58
C THR A 200 -6.54 13.38 18.77
N SER A 201 -7.31 13.57 17.70
CA SER A 201 -8.78 13.55 17.74
C SER A 201 -9.32 12.16 18.05
N ASN A 202 -8.74 11.10 17.50
CA ASN A 202 -9.11 9.72 17.79
C ASN A 202 -8.73 9.37 19.24
N GLU A 203 -7.52 9.72 19.69
CA GLU A 203 -7.09 9.54 21.09
C GLU A 203 -7.99 10.33 22.06
N ALA A 204 -8.44 11.53 21.69
CA ALA A 204 -9.41 12.30 22.47
C ALA A 204 -10.80 11.65 22.48
N GLN A 205 -11.28 11.12 21.36
CA GLN A 205 -12.56 10.39 21.28
C GLN A 205 -12.52 9.06 22.05
N GLU A 206 -11.41 8.32 22.00
CA GLU A 206 -11.19 7.12 22.81
C GLU A 206 -11.22 7.47 24.30
N MET A 207 -10.53 8.55 24.71
CA MET A 207 -10.58 9.06 26.08
C MET A 207 -11.97 9.57 26.48
N GLU A 208 -12.74 10.17 25.57
CA GLU A 208 -14.13 10.59 25.81
C GLU A 208 -15.06 9.37 25.96
N ILE A 209 -14.89 8.33 25.14
CA ILE A 209 -15.63 7.06 25.24
C ILE A 209 -15.29 6.36 26.57
N ILE A 210 -14.02 6.32 26.97
CA ILE A 210 -13.58 5.79 28.25
C ILE A 210 -14.15 6.61 29.41
N LEU A 211 -14.14 7.95 29.32
CA LEU A 211 -14.70 8.83 30.34
C LEU A 211 -16.22 8.64 30.46
N ASN A 212 -16.96 8.69 29.35
CA ASN A 212 -18.40 8.45 29.32
C ASN A 212 -18.75 7.05 29.87
N ARG A 213 -18.01 6.01 29.48
CA ARG A 213 -18.22 4.67 30.04
C ARG A 213 -17.94 4.64 31.55
N THR A 214 -16.88 5.31 32.01
CA THR A 214 -16.52 5.43 33.43
C THR A 214 -17.60 6.20 34.20
N THR A 215 -18.16 7.28 33.65
CA THR A 215 -19.31 8.01 34.20
C THR A 215 -20.53 7.10 34.32
N THR A 216 -20.89 6.33 33.28
CA THR A 216 -22.01 5.38 33.39
C THR A 216 -21.79 4.30 34.47
N LEU A 217 -20.53 3.88 34.71
CA LEU A 217 -20.19 2.95 35.78
C LEU A 217 -20.27 3.61 37.17
N TYR A 218 -19.85 4.88 37.30
CA TYR A 218 -20.05 5.65 38.53
C TYR A 218 -21.52 5.91 38.82
N ASP A 219 -22.33 6.26 37.82
CA ASP A 219 -23.79 6.43 37.99
C ASP A 219 -24.46 5.10 38.37
N GLN A 220 -24.08 3.98 37.74
CA GLN A 220 -24.52 2.64 38.13
C GLN A 220 -24.16 2.36 39.59
N ALA A 221 -22.89 2.51 39.99
CA ALA A 221 -22.44 2.33 41.37
C ALA A 221 -23.15 3.28 42.36
N LEU A 222 -23.45 4.52 41.97
CA LEU A 222 -24.21 5.48 42.78
C LEU A 222 -25.69 5.07 42.92
N THR A 223 -26.30 4.48 41.90
CA THR A 223 -27.65 3.91 42.03
C THR A 223 -27.68 2.67 42.91
N GLU A 224 -26.68 1.79 42.81
CA GLU A 224 -26.51 0.62 43.69
C GLU A 224 -26.28 1.06 45.14
N TYR A 225 -25.40 2.04 45.40
CA TYR A 225 -25.19 2.62 46.73
C TYR A 225 -26.48 3.22 47.30
N ARG A 226 -27.29 3.91 46.48
CA ARG A 226 -28.59 4.45 46.92
C ARG A 226 -29.61 3.34 47.21
N GLN A 227 -29.62 2.26 46.43
CA GLN A 227 -30.48 1.10 46.68
C GLN A 227 -30.07 0.39 47.99
N MET A 228 -28.78 0.08 48.16
CA MET A 228 -28.24 -0.51 49.40
C MET A 228 -28.49 0.37 50.62
N PHE A 229 -28.29 1.69 50.50
CA PHE A 229 -28.58 2.64 51.59
C PHE A 229 -30.07 2.68 51.95
N ASN A 230 -30.97 2.63 50.95
CA ASN A 230 -32.41 2.56 51.19
C ASN A 230 -32.82 1.24 51.84
N GLN A 231 -32.32 0.09 51.36
CA GLN A 231 -32.56 -1.22 51.97
C GLN A 231 -32.04 -1.30 53.41
N TRP A 232 -30.86 -0.73 53.67
CA TRP A 232 -30.29 -0.62 55.02
C TRP A 232 -31.16 0.28 55.91
N LYS A 233 -31.60 1.45 55.41
CA LYS A 233 -32.49 2.37 56.13
C LYS A 233 -33.86 1.73 56.43
N GLU A 234 -34.42 0.98 55.50
CA GLU A 234 -35.66 0.20 55.70
C GLU A 234 -35.45 -0.91 56.74
N SER A 235 -34.33 -1.63 56.69
CA SER A 235 -33.95 -2.63 57.68
C SER A 235 -33.79 -2.04 59.09
N VAL A 236 -33.17 -0.85 59.20
CA VAL A 236 -33.04 -0.11 60.46
C VAL A 236 -34.40 0.37 60.96
N ASN A 237 -35.28 0.87 60.08
CA ASN A 237 -36.65 1.26 60.46
C ASN A 237 -37.45 0.04 60.98
N ILE A 238 -37.34 -1.12 60.34
CA ILE A 238 -37.98 -2.38 60.78
C ILE A 238 -37.40 -2.83 62.12
N LEU A 239 -36.07 -2.75 62.30
CA LEU A 239 -35.43 -3.08 63.58
C LEU A 239 -35.89 -2.15 64.70
N GLN A 240 -36.04 -0.85 64.41
CA GLN A 240 -36.52 0.12 65.39
C GLN A 240 -38.00 -0.10 65.73
N GLN A 241 -38.86 -0.37 64.74
CA GLN A 241 -40.24 -0.81 64.99
C GLN A 241 -40.29 -2.08 65.85
N LYS A 242 -39.43 -3.07 65.59
CA LYS A 242 -39.37 -4.29 66.41
C LYS A 242 -38.87 -4.03 67.82
N ASN A 243 -37.92 -3.11 68.01
CA ASN A 243 -37.51 -2.68 69.36
C ASN A 243 -38.63 -1.94 70.11
N ASP A 244 -39.46 -1.14 69.42
CA ASP A 244 -40.59 -0.45 70.03
C ASP A 244 -41.78 -1.41 70.30
N ASP A 245 -42.01 -2.41 69.43
CA ASP A 245 -42.92 -3.53 69.69
C ASP A 245 -42.46 -4.33 70.94
N ILE A 246 -41.16 -4.61 71.06
CA ILE A 246 -40.58 -5.32 72.21
C ILE A 246 -40.74 -4.51 73.49
N LYS A 247 -40.53 -3.18 73.47
CA LYS A 247 -40.80 -2.31 74.63
C LYS A 247 -42.27 -2.37 75.05
N LYS A 248 -43.21 -2.33 74.11
CA LYS A 248 -44.64 -2.50 74.40
C LYS A 248 -44.94 -3.85 75.04
N ILE A 249 -44.41 -4.94 74.48
CA ILE A 249 -44.59 -6.29 75.04
C ILE A 249 -44.00 -6.40 76.47
N ILE A 250 -42.88 -5.71 76.75
CA ILE A 250 -42.33 -5.62 78.11
C ILE A 250 -43.28 -4.86 79.04
N GLN A 251 -43.82 -3.71 78.60
CA GLN A 251 -44.80 -2.93 79.37
C GLN A 251 -46.11 -3.71 79.61
N ASP A 252 -46.60 -4.45 78.62
CA ASP A 252 -47.75 -5.35 78.75
C ASP A 252 -47.47 -6.46 79.78
N ILE A 253 -46.25 -7.01 79.80
CA ILE A 253 -45.82 -8.02 80.80
C ILE A 253 -45.70 -7.42 82.21
N GLU A 254 -45.22 -6.18 82.33
CA GLU A 254 -45.18 -5.43 83.60
C GLU A 254 -46.60 -5.19 84.14
N VAL A 255 -47.51 -4.67 83.31
CA VAL A 255 -48.93 -4.48 83.66
C VAL A 255 -49.63 -5.80 84.00
N LEU A 256 -49.35 -6.89 83.26
CA LEU A 256 -49.89 -8.21 83.59
C LEU A 256 -49.33 -8.78 84.90
N ASN A 257 -48.08 -8.47 85.26
CA ASN A 257 -47.51 -8.82 86.57
C ASN A 257 -48.18 -8.04 87.70
N ASP A 258 -48.41 -6.73 87.54
CA ASP A 258 -49.11 -5.91 88.54
C ASP A 258 -50.56 -6.38 88.73
N ILE A 259 -51.29 -6.65 87.63
CA ILE A 259 -52.62 -7.26 87.68
C ILE A 259 -52.57 -8.63 88.38
N SER A 260 -51.59 -9.48 88.08
CA SER A 260 -51.41 -10.78 88.74
C SER A 260 -51.16 -10.63 90.24
N GLN A 261 -50.32 -9.66 90.63
CA GLN A 261 -50.01 -9.34 92.02
C GLN A 261 -51.23 -8.80 92.77
N ASP A 262 -52.08 -7.99 92.14
CA ASP A 262 -53.32 -7.49 92.75
C ASP A 262 -54.41 -8.56 92.82
N LYS A 263 -54.55 -9.43 91.81
CA LYS A 263 -55.41 -10.62 91.92
C LYS A 263 -54.94 -11.53 93.05
N LYS A 264 -53.63 -11.65 93.28
CA LYS A 264 -53.05 -12.40 94.39
C LYS A 264 -53.33 -11.75 95.76
N LYS A 265 -53.28 -10.42 95.88
CA LYS A 265 -53.71 -9.68 97.10
C LYS A 265 -55.19 -9.95 97.39
N ILE A 266 -56.07 -9.75 96.40
CA ILE A 266 -57.52 -9.96 96.52
C ILE A 266 -57.83 -11.42 96.89
N LEU A 267 -57.11 -12.39 96.33
CA LEU A 267 -57.29 -13.80 96.68
C LEU A 267 -56.87 -14.07 98.14
N GLN A 268 -55.74 -13.52 98.60
CA GLN A 268 -55.32 -13.62 100.01
C GLN A 268 -56.30 -12.92 100.98
N GLU A 269 -56.91 -11.81 100.58
CA GLU A 269 -57.97 -11.15 101.36
C GLU A 269 -59.24 -12.01 101.41
N SER A 270 -59.65 -12.60 100.28
CA SER A 270 -60.79 -13.52 100.24
C SER A 270 -60.57 -14.79 101.06
N GLU A 271 -59.33 -15.31 101.10
CA GLU A 271 -58.96 -16.43 101.98
C GLU A 271 -59.04 -16.06 103.46
N LYS A 272 -58.59 -14.85 103.85
CA LYS A 272 -58.69 -14.35 105.23
C LYS A 272 -60.16 -14.21 105.62
N PHE A 273 -60.96 -13.54 104.80
CA PHE A 273 -62.39 -13.39 105.02
C PHE A 273 -63.11 -14.74 105.12
N LEU A 274 -62.77 -15.72 104.26
CA LEU A 274 -63.33 -17.07 104.35
C LEU A 274 -62.95 -17.77 105.66
N LYS A 275 -61.70 -17.64 106.12
CA LYS A 275 -61.24 -18.18 107.42
C LYS A 275 -61.98 -17.51 108.60
N GLU A 276 -62.20 -16.21 108.53
CA GLU A 276 -62.99 -15.45 109.52
C GLU A 276 -64.47 -15.87 109.52
N GLN A 277 -65.10 -16.04 108.36
CA GLN A 277 -66.49 -16.52 108.30
C GLN A 277 -66.64 -17.98 108.74
N ILE A 278 -65.65 -18.85 108.48
CA ILE A 278 -65.63 -20.21 109.03
C ILE A 278 -65.53 -20.17 110.57
N ALA A 279 -64.69 -19.29 111.13
CA ALA A 279 -64.59 -19.12 112.58
C ALA A 279 -65.88 -18.56 113.20
N ASN A 280 -66.50 -17.55 112.56
CA ASN A 280 -67.76 -16.96 112.98
C ASN A 280 -68.92 -17.97 112.94
N ASN A 281 -69.07 -18.71 111.82
CA ASN A 281 -70.05 -19.78 111.70
C ASN A 281 -69.85 -20.87 112.76
N LYS A 282 -68.60 -21.22 113.08
CA LYS A 282 -68.31 -22.15 114.19
C LYS A 282 -68.73 -21.57 115.55
N GLN A 283 -68.45 -20.30 115.83
CA GLN A 283 -68.89 -19.64 117.06
C GLN A 283 -70.43 -19.55 117.17
N ILE A 284 -71.14 -19.39 116.05
CA ILE A 284 -72.60 -19.47 115.99
C ILE A 284 -73.07 -20.91 116.26
N GLN A 285 -72.43 -21.94 115.67
CA GLN A 285 -72.70 -23.36 115.95
C GLN A 285 -72.50 -23.70 117.44
N ASP A 286 -71.41 -23.21 118.04
CA ASP A 286 -71.07 -23.32 119.47
C ASP A 286 -71.99 -22.48 120.39
N SER A 287 -72.88 -21.67 119.81
CA SER A 287 -73.92 -20.90 120.53
C SER A 287 -75.29 -21.56 120.37
N ILE A 288 -75.63 -22.06 119.18
CA ILE A 288 -76.83 -22.87 118.91
C ILE A 288 -76.84 -24.12 119.81
N THR A 289 -75.73 -24.87 119.85
CA THR A 289 -75.61 -26.08 120.67
C THR A 289 -75.73 -25.85 122.18
N LYS A 290 -75.48 -24.62 122.67
CA LYS A 290 -75.79 -24.22 124.06
C LYS A 290 -77.27 -24.00 124.26
N LEU A 291 -77.91 -23.22 123.37
CA LEU A 291 -79.35 -22.95 123.40
C LEU A 291 -80.19 -24.23 123.23
N GLU A 292 -79.74 -25.18 122.41
CA GLU A 292 -80.37 -26.51 122.27
C GLU A 292 -80.30 -27.31 123.57
N LYS A 293 -79.18 -27.22 124.30
CA LYS A 293 -79.00 -27.87 125.61
C LYS A 293 -79.87 -27.23 126.69
N GLU A 294 -79.95 -25.91 126.71
CA GLU A 294 -80.82 -25.14 127.63
C GLU A 294 -82.31 -25.44 127.36
N PHE A 295 -82.73 -25.49 126.09
CA PHE A 295 -84.06 -25.91 125.68
C PHE A 295 -84.38 -27.37 126.07
N GLY A 296 -83.36 -28.25 126.05
CA GLY A 296 -83.44 -29.60 126.59
C GLY A 296 -83.84 -29.62 128.08
N SER A 297 -83.13 -28.87 128.93
CA SER A 297 -83.48 -28.74 130.36
C SER A 297 -84.88 -28.16 130.59
N MET A 298 -85.27 -27.12 129.84
CA MET A 298 -86.62 -26.53 129.94
C MET A 298 -87.73 -27.54 129.60
N LYS A 299 -87.48 -28.47 128.67
CA LYS A 299 -88.42 -29.58 128.37
C LYS A 299 -88.51 -30.60 129.50
N GLU A 300 -87.40 -30.94 130.16
CA GLU A 300 -87.44 -31.85 131.31
C GLU A 300 -88.23 -31.26 132.49
N GLU A 301 -88.11 -29.95 132.75
CA GLU A 301 -88.91 -29.26 133.75
C GLU A 301 -90.40 -29.24 133.39
N GLN A 302 -90.74 -29.02 132.11
CA GLN A 302 -92.12 -29.10 131.64
C GLN A 302 -92.75 -30.50 131.83
N ILE A 303 -91.96 -31.57 131.69
CA ILE A 303 -92.42 -32.94 131.95
C ILE A 303 -92.70 -33.15 133.44
N LYS A 304 -91.76 -32.77 134.32
CA LYS A 304 -91.91 -32.87 135.79
C LYS A 304 -93.16 -32.12 136.30
N LEU A 305 -93.44 -30.94 135.74
CA LEU A 305 -94.65 -30.17 136.07
C LEU A 305 -95.96 -30.84 135.62
N LYS A 306 -95.97 -31.57 134.49
CA LYS A 306 -97.15 -32.35 134.06
C LYS A 306 -97.44 -33.53 134.98
N GLU A 307 -96.40 -34.21 135.49
CA GLU A 307 -96.56 -35.32 136.42
C GLU A 307 -97.22 -34.85 137.74
N ILE A 308 -96.80 -33.68 138.25
CA ILE A 308 -97.41 -33.06 139.44
C ILE A 308 -98.90 -32.77 139.23
N ILE A 309 -99.28 -32.14 138.10
CA ILE A 309 -100.70 -31.85 137.78
C ILE A 309 -101.54 -33.15 137.78
N ASN A 310 -101.03 -34.21 137.15
CA ASN A 310 -101.72 -35.50 137.06
C ASN A 310 -101.95 -36.13 138.46
N THR A 311 -101.02 -35.96 139.41
CA THR A 311 -101.25 -36.43 140.79
C THR A 311 -102.33 -35.63 141.53
N CYS A 312 -102.48 -34.33 141.26
CA CYS A 312 -103.55 -33.51 141.84
C CYS A 312 -104.94 -33.87 141.31
N GLU A 313 -105.08 -34.18 140.01
CA GLU A 313 -106.36 -34.61 139.42
C GLU A 313 -106.87 -35.90 140.06
N ASN A 314 -105.98 -36.86 140.32
CA ASN A 314 -106.31 -38.12 140.99
C ASN A 314 -106.85 -37.89 142.43
N GLN A 315 -106.32 -36.92 143.17
CA GLN A 315 -106.84 -36.57 144.51
C GLN A 315 -108.26 -35.98 144.45
N SER A 316 -108.55 -35.15 143.44
CA SER A 316 -109.89 -34.56 143.24
C SER A 316 -110.97 -35.62 142.98
N LEU A 317 -110.63 -36.66 142.20
CA LEU A 317 -111.55 -37.76 141.89
C LEU A 317 -111.99 -38.56 143.13
N ILE A 318 -111.09 -38.76 144.10
CA ILE A 318 -111.36 -39.50 145.33
C ILE A 318 -112.40 -38.78 146.20
N GLN A 319 -112.24 -37.47 146.42
CA GLN A 319 -113.22 -36.69 147.21
C GLN A 319 -114.61 -36.66 146.55
N LYS A 320 -114.66 -36.65 145.21
CA LYS A 320 -115.90 -36.61 144.43
C LYS A 320 -116.78 -37.85 144.61
N ASN A 321 -116.20 -39.00 144.94
CA ASN A 321 -116.94 -40.23 145.21
C ASN A 321 -117.58 -40.24 146.61
N ILE A 322 -116.89 -39.73 147.63
CA ILE A 322 -117.41 -39.66 149.02
C ILE A 322 -118.72 -38.83 149.09
N MET A 323 -118.81 -37.75 148.30
CA MET A 323 -119.99 -36.87 148.32
C MET A 323 -121.24 -37.46 147.66
N LYS A 324 -121.10 -38.46 146.78
CA LYS A 324 -122.26 -39.18 146.19
C LYS A 324 -122.98 -40.05 147.23
N ASP A 325 -122.22 -40.83 148.00
CA ASP A 325 -122.74 -41.86 148.92
C ASP A 325 -123.63 -41.25 150.02
N LEU A 326 -123.24 -40.07 150.53
CA LEU A 326 -124.03 -39.29 151.50
C LEU A 326 -125.35 -38.75 150.94
N THR A 327 -125.42 -38.47 149.63
CA THR A 327 -126.61 -37.86 148.99
C THR A 327 -127.71 -38.91 148.83
N GLN A 328 -127.35 -40.11 148.38
CA GLN A 328 -128.29 -41.19 148.07
C GLN A 328 -129.09 -41.66 149.30
N ARG A 329 -128.55 -41.46 150.51
CA ARG A 329 -129.18 -41.83 151.79
C ARG A 329 -130.27 -40.85 152.26
N VAL A 330 -130.38 -39.66 151.67
CA VAL A 330 -131.34 -38.61 152.06
C VAL A 330 -132.64 -38.66 151.24
N GLU A 331 -132.58 -39.16 150.01
CA GLU A 331 -133.74 -39.18 149.10
C GLU A 331 -134.74 -40.29 149.46
N GLN A 332 -134.25 -41.44 149.94
CA GLN A 332 -135.03 -42.63 150.33
C GLN A 332 -136.15 -42.33 151.36
N VAL A 333 -135.99 -41.32 152.21
CA VAL A 333 -136.96 -40.97 153.26
C VAL A 333 -138.06 -40.01 152.77
N ARG A 334 -137.90 -39.39 151.60
CA ARG A 334 -138.82 -38.36 151.08
C ARG A 334 -139.87 -38.90 150.10
N THR A 335 -139.76 -40.13 149.64
CA THR A 335 -140.65 -40.75 148.64
C THR A 335 -141.99 -41.21 149.22
N ASP A 336 -141.97 -41.86 150.38
CA ASP A 336 -143.09 -42.71 150.83
C ASP A 336 -144.34 -41.92 151.24
N VAL A 337 -144.16 -40.69 151.76
CA VAL A 337 -145.28 -39.87 152.27
C VAL A 337 -146.08 -39.21 151.13
N LYS A 338 -145.45 -38.87 149.99
CA LYS A 338 -146.18 -38.27 148.85
C LYS A 338 -147.10 -39.26 148.13
N HIS A 339 -146.75 -40.55 148.14
CA HIS A 339 -147.43 -41.58 147.33
C HIS A 339 -148.91 -41.79 147.70
N LYS A 340 -149.32 -41.52 148.94
CA LYS A 340 -150.72 -41.76 149.39
C LYS A 340 -151.69 -40.59 149.19
N LYS A 341 -151.24 -39.40 148.77
CA LYS A 341 -152.12 -38.20 148.75
C LYS A 341 -152.90 -37.95 147.45
N LEU A 342 -152.49 -38.50 146.29
CA LEU A 342 -153.02 -38.09 144.98
C LEU A 342 -153.94 -39.08 144.24
N GLN A 343 -154.04 -40.35 144.67
CA GLN A 343 -154.84 -41.36 143.96
C GLN A 343 -156.37 -41.30 144.20
N ILE A 344 -156.87 -40.37 145.02
CA ILE A 344 -158.30 -40.31 145.41
C ILE A 344 -159.11 -39.30 144.57
N GLN A 345 -158.51 -38.20 144.10
CA GLN A 345 -159.28 -37.15 143.40
C GLN A 345 -159.51 -37.41 141.91
N THR A 346 -158.84 -38.42 141.33
CA THR A 346 -159.10 -38.96 139.98
C THR A 346 -160.36 -39.85 139.90
N LYS A 347 -161.28 -39.73 140.86
CA LYS A 347 -162.64 -40.31 140.80
C LYS A 347 -163.78 -39.29 140.72
N ASN A 348 -163.51 -37.99 140.55
CA ASN A 348 -164.51 -37.02 140.03
C ASN A 348 -164.15 -36.49 138.62
N THR A 349 -163.40 -37.31 137.87
CA THR A 349 -163.28 -37.30 136.40
C THR A 349 -164.49 -37.97 135.70
N LYS A 350 -165.61 -38.15 136.41
CA LYS A 350 -166.80 -38.83 135.90
C LYS A 350 -167.71 -37.83 135.18
N ILE A 351 -168.32 -38.28 134.08
CA ILE A 351 -169.71 -38.00 133.67
C ILE A 351 -170.17 -36.53 133.79
N ASP A 352 -170.48 -35.77 132.75
CA ASP A 352 -170.39 -35.85 131.27
C ASP A 352 -170.64 -34.40 130.77
N LYS A 353 -170.27 -33.91 129.57
CA LYS A 353 -170.54 -34.32 128.18
C LYS A 353 -172.02 -34.22 127.74
N ALA A 354 -172.40 -33.06 127.21
CA ALA A 354 -173.33 -32.89 126.08
C ALA A 354 -172.55 -32.08 124.99
N ASN A 355 -172.99 -31.23 124.05
CA ASN A 355 -174.26 -30.78 123.41
C ASN A 355 -175.26 -29.86 124.18
N GLU A 356 -175.60 -28.62 123.79
CA GLU A 356 -175.24 -27.65 122.74
C GLU A 356 -176.12 -26.37 122.97
N GLN A 357 -175.86 -25.24 122.28
CA GLN A 357 -176.67 -23.98 122.19
C GLN A 357 -176.31 -22.84 123.17
N ILE A 358 -175.76 -21.71 122.69
CA ILE A 358 -176.52 -20.55 122.13
C ILE A 358 -177.45 -19.81 123.13
N THR A 359 -177.60 -18.52 122.87
CA THR A 359 -178.43 -17.56 123.60
C THR A 359 -179.91 -17.91 123.61
N VAL A 360 -180.46 -18.01 124.82
CA VAL A 360 -181.76 -17.46 125.28
C VAL A 360 -182.85 -17.33 124.18
N LEU A 361 -183.98 -18.04 124.26
CA LEU A 361 -184.64 -18.50 125.48
C LEU A 361 -184.41 -19.98 125.83
N THR A 362 -183.84 -20.19 127.02
CA THR A 362 -184.02 -21.43 127.80
C THR A 362 -183.33 -22.71 127.29
N THR A 363 -182.68 -22.70 126.13
CA THR A 363 -181.63 -23.68 125.71
C THR A 363 -180.45 -22.90 125.11
N LYS A 364 -179.26 -22.77 125.74
CA LYS A 364 -178.50 -23.53 126.77
C LYS A 364 -177.89 -24.87 126.30
N LEU A 365 -176.56 -24.89 126.17
CA LEU A 365 -175.53 -25.85 126.63
C LEU A 365 -174.20 -25.70 125.84
N GLU A 366 -173.16 -26.34 126.38
CA GLU A 366 -171.79 -26.64 125.91
C GLU A 366 -170.70 -25.58 125.56
N ASP A 367 -169.47 -26.13 125.52
CA ASP A 367 -168.16 -25.58 125.90
C ASP A 367 -167.05 -26.23 125.01
N ILE A 368 -165.75 -25.99 125.31
CA ILE A 368 -164.51 -26.65 124.77
C ILE A 368 -163.70 -25.83 123.71
N LYS A 369 -162.46 -25.33 123.89
CA LYS A 369 -161.42 -25.27 124.99
C LYS A 369 -160.31 -26.34 124.99
N SER A 370 -159.10 -26.05 124.45
CA SER A 370 -157.80 -26.42 125.08
C SER A 370 -156.53 -25.88 124.37
N GLN A 371 -155.41 -25.91 125.13
CA GLN A 371 -153.98 -25.97 124.75
C GLN A 371 -153.19 -24.76 124.17
N LYS A 372 -152.04 -24.57 124.85
CA LYS A 372 -150.69 -24.16 124.39
C LYS A 372 -150.40 -22.71 123.96
N LEU A 373 -149.29 -22.23 124.57
CA LEU A 373 -148.05 -21.74 123.94
C LEU A 373 -148.12 -21.33 122.46
N ASN A 374 -147.51 -20.22 122.04
CA ASN A 374 -146.24 -19.69 122.55
C ASN A 374 -146.12 -18.15 122.50
N ILE A 375 -144.94 -17.64 122.86
CA ILE A 375 -144.43 -16.28 122.61
C ILE A 375 -144.60 -15.89 121.13
N GLU A 376 -145.07 -14.66 120.84
CA GLU A 376 -144.51 -13.69 119.85
C GLU A 376 -145.42 -12.45 119.66
N GLU A 377 -145.08 -11.33 120.31
CA GLU A 377 -145.61 -9.96 120.12
C GLU A 377 -144.52 -8.97 120.63
N LYS A 378 -144.37 -7.71 120.21
CA LYS A 378 -145.27 -6.84 119.42
C LYS A 378 -144.54 -5.72 118.62
N ALA A 379 -143.26 -5.89 118.23
CA ALA A 379 -142.40 -4.77 117.81
C ALA A 379 -141.77 -4.85 116.40
N LYS A 380 -142.15 -5.83 115.57
CA LYS A 380 -141.98 -5.70 114.11
C LYS A 380 -143.03 -4.71 113.58
N GLU A 381 -142.56 -3.70 112.84
CA GLU A 381 -143.13 -3.28 111.53
C GLU A 381 -144.57 -2.75 111.47
N LEU A 382 -144.87 -1.51 111.08
CA LEU A 382 -144.09 -0.33 110.65
C LEU A 382 -143.18 -0.43 109.40
N GLU A 383 -143.08 -1.58 108.75
CA GLU A 383 -142.63 -1.66 107.35
C GLU A 383 -143.82 -1.42 106.37
N ASN A 384 -143.56 -1.60 105.08
CA ASN A 384 -144.47 -2.14 104.07
C ASN A 384 -145.56 -1.24 103.45
N MET A 385 -146.00 -0.12 104.03
CA MET A 385 -147.10 0.68 103.41
C MET A 385 -146.85 2.16 103.07
N ILE A 386 -145.77 2.79 103.53
CA ILE A 386 -145.28 4.03 102.86
C ILE A 386 -144.69 3.67 101.48
N GLU A 387 -144.18 2.45 101.32
CA GLU A 387 -143.29 2.08 100.22
C GLU A 387 -143.97 1.73 98.87
N GLU A 388 -145.30 1.71 98.77
CA GLU A 388 -146.01 1.33 97.52
C GLU A 388 -146.63 2.52 96.76
N GLN A 389 -147.29 3.46 97.44
CA GLN A 389 -148.10 4.49 96.75
C GLN A 389 -147.24 5.55 96.04
N GLU A 390 -146.07 5.89 96.59
CA GLU A 390 -145.11 6.78 95.90
C GLU A 390 -144.57 6.17 94.59
N LYS A 391 -144.50 4.83 94.49
CA LYS A 391 -143.84 4.13 93.38
C LYS A 391 -144.60 4.15 92.05
N LYS A 392 -145.87 4.58 91.99
CA LYS A 392 -146.71 4.51 90.78
C LYS A 392 -147.07 5.89 90.18
N LYS A 393 -147.74 6.79 90.92
CA LYS A 393 -148.23 8.09 90.37
C LYS A 393 -147.09 8.97 89.84
N ALA A 394 -145.92 8.93 90.48
CA ALA A 394 -144.75 9.70 90.08
C ALA A 394 -144.00 9.17 88.84
N LYS A 395 -144.39 8.03 88.24
CA LYS A 395 -143.65 7.43 87.10
C LYS A 395 -144.21 7.80 85.73
N ILE A 396 -145.53 7.87 85.54
CA ILE A 396 -146.11 8.09 84.19
C ILE A 396 -146.16 9.59 83.83
N ILE A 397 -146.41 10.47 84.80
CA ILE A 397 -146.33 11.93 84.60
C ILE A 397 -144.89 12.36 84.20
N LYS A 398 -143.86 11.58 84.53
CA LYS A 398 -142.47 11.83 84.08
C LYS A 398 -142.25 11.53 82.59
N GLU A 399 -143.00 10.62 81.98
CA GLU A 399 -142.72 10.17 80.60
C GLU A 399 -143.39 11.04 79.52
N ILE A 400 -144.57 11.61 79.81
CA ILE A 400 -145.22 12.58 78.91
C ILE A 400 -144.58 13.98 79.04
N ASN A 401 -144.08 14.34 80.23
CA ASN A 401 -143.12 15.44 80.39
C ASN A 401 -141.81 15.22 79.61
N ARG A 402 -141.54 14.00 79.14
CA ARG A 402 -140.37 13.68 78.33
C ARG A 402 -140.63 13.98 76.85
N LEU A 403 -141.48 13.19 76.18
CA LEU A 403 -141.50 13.16 74.70
C LEU A 403 -142.04 14.44 74.02
N GLN A 404 -143.11 15.05 74.52
CA GLN A 404 -143.71 16.21 73.86
C GLN A 404 -142.88 17.50 74.06
N ILE A 405 -142.23 17.62 75.22
CA ILE A 405 -141.23 18.66 75.48
C ILE A 405 -139.97 18.40 74.65
N ILE A 406 -139.49 17.15 74.56
CA ILE A 406 -138.33 16.78 73.71
C ILE A 406 -138.54 17.23 72.26
N ASN A 407 -139.71 17.00 71.65
CA ASN A 407 -139.88 17.28 70.22
C ASN A 407 -139.85 18.79 69.89
N LEU A 408 -140.59 19.62 70.63
CA LEU A 408 -140.54 21.07 70.44
C LEU A 408 -139.19 21.66 70.85
N ARG A 409 -138.58 21.15 71.94
CA ARG A 409 -137.25 21.56 72.38
C ARG A 409 -136.18 21.17 71.36
N ALA A 410 -136.29 20.03 70.67
CA ALA A 410 -135.40 19.66 69.57
C ALA A 410 -135.53 20.63 68.38
N MET A 411 -136.76 21.04 68.05
CA MET A 411 -137.03 21.96 66.94
C MET A 411 -136.49 23.38 67.20
N THR A 412 -136.54 23.87 68.45
CA THR A 412 -135.84 25.11 68.81
C THR A 412 -134.34 24.86 68.89
N GLN A 413 -133.89 23.77 69.54
CA GLN A 413 -132.49 23.39 69.67
C GLN A 413 -131.74 23.38 68.33
N ILE A 414 -132.35 22.99 67.20
CA ILE A 414 -131.64 23.05 65.92
C ILE A 414 -131.33 24.51 65.50
N LYS A 415 -132.29 25.45 65.66
CA LYS A 415 -132.04 26.87 65.38
C LYS A 415 -131.20 27.56 66.45
N ASP A 416 -131.35 27.14 67.70
CA ASP A 416 -130.50 27.60 68.79
C ASP A 416 -129.07 27.09 68.56
N LEU A 417 -128.86 25.86 68.05
CA LEU A 417 -127.58 25.30 67.64
C LEU A 417 -126.97 25.97 66.40
N GLU A 418 -127.76 26.42 65.42
CA GLU A 418 -127.25 27.23 64.29
C GLU A 418 -126.75 28.61 64.75
N ASN A 419 -127.44 29.22 65.73
CA ASN A 419 -127.01 30.47 66.34
C ASN A 419 -125.84 30.27 67.31
N GLU A 420 -125.86 29.18 68.09
CA GLU A 420 -124.73 28.73 68.90
C GLU A 420 -123.54 28.37 68.01
N GLU A 421 -123.67 27.82 66.80
CA GLU A 421 -122.52 27.59 65.92
C GLU A 421 -121.85 28.91 65.52
N LYS A 422 -122.65 29.96 65.23
CA LYS A 422 -122.13 31.31 64.98
C LYS A 422 -121.49 31.94 66.22
N ILE A 423 -122.14 31.83 67.38
CA ILE A 423 -121.60 32.33 68.65
C ILE A 423 -120.33 31.57 69.03
N LEU A 424 -120.31 30.25 68.88
CA LEU A 424 -119.16 29.37 69.06
C LEU A 424 -118.07 29.63 68.04
N LYS A 425 -118.35 30.07 66.81
CA LYS A 425 -117.32 30.55 65.87
C LYS A 425 -116.66 31.84 66.37
N MET A 426 -117.45 32.84 66.75
CA MET A 426 -116.91 34.07 67.36
C MET A 426 -116.20 33.79 68.69
N GLN A 427 -116.70 32.83 69.48
CA GLN A 427 -116.11 32.42 70.74
C GLN A 427 -114.88 31.55 70.53
N LEU A 428 -114.78 30.77 69.44
CA LEU A 428 -113.58 30.05 69.04
C LEU A 428 -112.51 31.04 68.55
N GLU A 429 -112.85 32.08 67.79
CA GLU A 429 -111.90 33.17 67.50
C GLU A 429 -111.45 33.93 68.75
N ARG A 430 -112.34 34.06 69.76
CA ARG A 430 -112.03 34.69 71.05
C ARG A 430 -111.16 33.79 71.92
N GLU A 431 -111.44 32.49 71.93
CA GLU A 431 -110.67 31.47 72.65
C GLU A 431 -109.33 31.22 71.93
N PHE A 432 -109.21 31.36 70.60
CA PHE A 432 -107.93 31.39 69.90
C PHE A 432 -107.10 32.61 70.30
N LYS A 433 -107.69 33.82 70.35
CA LYS A 433 -106.98 35.02 70.86
C LYS A 433 -106.62 34.91 72.35
N LYS A 434 -107.30 34.03 73.09
CA LYS A 434 -106.99 33.65 74.47
C LYS A 434 -105.95 32.52 74.53
N CYS A 435 -105.89 31.61 73.56
CA CYS A 435 -104.77 30.69 73.35
C CYS A 435 -103.50 31.47 73.01
N ASP A 436 -103.55 32.44 72.10
CA ASP A 436 -102.44 33.37 71.83
C ASP A 436 -101.96 34.14 73.08
N LEU A 437 -102.84 34.33 74.07
CA LEU A 437 -102.52 34.96 75.36
C LEU A 437 -102.04 33.92 76.39
N LEU A 438 -102.60 32.71 76.37
CA LEU A 438 -102.21 31.59 77.19
C LEU A 438 -100.83 31.06 76.79
N ASP A 439 -100.49 30.97 75.50
CA ASP A 439 -99.13 30.65 75.05
C ASP A 439 -98.12 31.72 75.52
N LYS A 440 -98.51 33.00 75.49
CA LYS A 440 -97.71 34.10 76.07
C LYS A 440 -97.68 34.09 77.60
N LEU A 441 -98.55 33.34 78.27
CA LEU A 441 -98.47 33.04 79.69
C LEU A 441 -97.68 31.75 79.95
N CYS A 442 -97.80 30.71 79.12
CA CYS A 442 -97.02 29.48 79.18
C CYS A 442 -95.54 29.76 78.92
N ILE A 443 -95.17 30.63 77.98
CA ILE A 443 -93.78 31.09 77.80
C ILE A 443 -93.27 31.84 79.05
N LYS A 444 -94.14 32.58 79.76
CA LYS A 444 -93.79 33.22 81.04
C LYS A 444 -93.72 32.24 82.20
N ASP A 445 -94.61 31.25 82.24
CA ASP A 445 -94.64 30.20 83.24
C ASP A 445 -93.50 29.19 83.00
N GLU A 446 -93.03 29.01 81.77
CA GLU A 446 -91.78 28.33 81.40
C GLU A 446 -90.56 29.13 81.86
N GLN A 447 -90.54 30.46 81.66
CA GLN A 447 -89.49 31.32 82.23
C GLN A 447 -89.50 31.31 83.77
N ILE A 448 -90.68 31.34 84.40
CA ILE A 448 -90.83 31.22 85.86
C ILE A 448 -90.48 29.80 86.32
N LEU A 449 -90.76 28.76 85.54
CA LEU A 449 -90.39 27.38 85.81
C LEU A 449 -88.88 27.18 85.67
N GLU A 450 -88.22 27.78 84.69
CA GLU A 450 -86.77 27.73 84.53
C GLU A 450 -86.08 28.49 85.66
N ASN A 451 -86.53 29.71 85.98
CA ASN A 451 -86.08 30.43 87.18
C ASN A 451 -86.31 29.62 88.47
N LYS A 452 -87.42 28.87 88.56
CA LYS A 452 -87.69 27.95 89.68
C LYS A 452 -86.85 26.67 89.62
N LYS A 453 -86.44 26.17 88.45
CA LYS A 453 -85.45 25.11 88.30
C LYS A 453 -84.09 25.60 88.73
N GLU A 454 -83.67 26.81 88.37
CA GLU A 454 -82.41 27.40 88.84
C GLU A 454 -82.40 27.55 90.36
N ILE A 455 -83.47 28.11 90.96
CA ILE A 455 -83.64 28.17 92.41
C ILE A 455 -83.69 26.76 93.01
N TRP A 456 -84.37 25.81 92.37
CA TRP A 456 -84.43 24.42 92.82
C TRP A 456 -83.07 23.75 92.76
N TYR A 457 -82.28 23.91 91.69
CA TYR A 457 -80.90 23.41 91.57
C TYR A 457 -79.95 24.09 92.56
N GLN A 458 -80.14 25.38 92.86
CA GLN A 458 -79.37 26.07 93.91
C GLN A 458 -79.72 25.54 95.31
N THR A 459 -81.01 25.32 95.60
CA THR A 459 -81.44 24.71 96.87
C THR A 459 -81.12 23.22 96.95
N GLU A 460 -81.15 22.47 95.85
CA GLU A 460 -80.72 21.07 95.77
C GLU A 460 -79.20 20.98 95.92
N PHE A 461 -78.42 21.91 95.34
CA PHE A 461 -76.98 22.01 95.57
C PHE A 461 -76.65 22.27 97.04
N GLU A 462 -77.33 23.21 97.69
CA GLU A 462 -77.17 23.43 99.13
C GLU A 462 -77.66 22.22 99.95
N ILE A 463 -78.78 21.58 99.60
CA ILE A 463 -79.25 20.34 100.23
C ILE A 463 -78.20 19.25 100.07
N ARG A 464 -77.66 18.99 98.87
CA ARG A 464 -76.58 18.03 98.58
C ARG A 464 -75.32 18.33 99.37
N LYS A 465 -74.96 19.60 99.53
CA LYS A 465 -73.84 20.07 100.34
C LYS A 465 -74.08 19.85 101.84
N TYR A 466 -75.30 20.04 102.33
CA TYR A 466 -75.70 19.67 103.70
C TYR A 466 -75.83 18.14 103.88
N GLU A 467 -76.27 17.38 102.88
CA GLU A 467 -76.31 15.91 102.86
C GLU A 467 -74.90 15.31 102.85
N MET A 468 -73.95 15.86 102.07
CA MET A 468 -72.55 15.45 102.15
C MET A 468 -71.96 15.75 103.53
N LYS A 469 -72.39 16.83 104.19
CA LYS A 469 -72.05 17.13 105.59
C LYS A 469 -72.70 16.14 106.57
N LEU A 470 -73.96 15.78 106.35
CA LEU A 470 -74.74 14.84 107.16
C LEU A 470 -74.22 13.40 107.01
N ASN A 471 -73.86 12.97 105.80
CA ASN A 471 -73.35 11.64 105.50
C ASN A 471 -71.91 11.45 106.03
N ARG A 472 -71.08 12.51 105.98
CA ARG A 472 -69.81 12.56 106.74
C ARG A 472 -70.05 12.44 108.25
N LEU A 473 -71.07 13.12 108.80
CA LEU A 473 -71.45 12.99 110.23
C LEU A 473 -72.11 11.64 110.58
N ARG A 474 -72.64 10.91 109.59
CA ARG A 474 -73.20 9.54 109.76
C ARG A 474 -72.21 8.41 109.45
N GLY A 475 -70.97 8.73 109.06
CA GLY A 475 -69.94 7.72 108.76
C GLY A 475 -70.15 6.93 107.47
N HIS A 476 -71.04 7.37 106.57
CA HIS A 476 -71.19 6.76 105.24
C HIS A 476 -70.36 7.54 104.22
N GLU A 477 -69.09 7.15 104.06
CA GLU A 477 -68.31 7.53 102.89
C GLU A 477 -68.84 6.82 101.63
N TYR A 478 -68.78 7.50 100.49
CA TYR A 478 -68.99 6.85 99.20
C TYR A 478 -67.85 5.88 98.96
N ASP A 479 -68.17 4.65 98.52
CA ASP A 479 -67.24 3.55 98.27
C ASP A 479 -66.25 3.90 97.14
N LYS A 480 -65.17 4.59 97.51
CA LYS A 480 -64.19 5.24 96.63
C LYS A 480 -63.66 4.27 95.57
N SER A 481 -63.40 3.03 95.98
CA SER A 481 -62.93 1.93 95.14
C SER A 481 -63.87 1.61 93.97
N LYS A 482 -65.20 1.77 94.11
CA LYS A 482 -66.15 1.56 93.01
C LYS A 482 -66.20 2.74 92.02
N SER A 483 -65.80 3.93 92.43
CA SER A 483 -65.63 5.07 91.51
C SER A 483 -64.31 4.96 90.77
N GLU A 484 -63.23 4.65 91.49
CA GLU A 484 -61.88 4.44 90.93
C GLU A 484 -61.88 3.32 89.88
N LYS A 485 -62.45 2.15 90.19
CA LYS A 485 -62.58 1.04 89.21
C LYS A 485 -63.40 1.34 87.97
N LYS A 486 -64.28 2.35 88.00
CA LYS A 486 -64.98 2.83 86.80
C LYS A 486 -64.14 3.83 86.02
N GLN A 487 -63.40 4.69 86.72
CA GLN A 487 -62.46 5.64 86.11
C GLN A 487 -61.31 4.90 85.42
N GLU A 488 -60.68 3.93 86.08
CA GLU A 488 -59.67 3.03 85.50
C GLU A 488 -60.19 2.37 84.20
N LYS A 489 -61.43 1.87 84.20
CA LYS A 489 -62.01 1.22 83.01
C LYS A 489 -62.32 2.20 81.88
N ILE A 490 -62.64 3.46 82.19
CA ILE A 490 -62.81 4.52 81.20
C ILE A 490 -61.45 4.91 80.60
N GLU A 491 -60.43 5.08 81.43
CA GLU A 491 -59.06 5.40 81.00
C GLU A 491 -58.44 4.27 80.18
N GLU A 492 -58.63 3.00 80.57
CA GLU A 492 -58.23 1.83 79.78
C GLU A 492 -58.89 1.80 78.39
N LEU A 493 -60.19 2.12 78.31
CA LEU A 493 -60.92 2.17 77.05
C LEU A 493 -60.52 3.38 76.19
N GLN A 494 -60.21 4.53 76.79
CA GLN A 494 -59.67 5.69 76.08
C GLN A 494 -58.26 5.42 75.55
N ASN A 495 -57.37 4.82 76.35
CA ASN A 495 -56.04 4.40 75.91
C ASN A 495 -56.13 3.42 74.73
N ASN A 496 -57.04 2.43 74.78
CA ASN A 496 -57.25 1.50 73.67
C ASN A 496 -57.78 2.21 72.41
N LEU A 497 -58.70 3.18 72.57
CA LEU A 497 -59.20 4.00 71.47
C LEU A 497 -58.11 4.88 70.85
N ASP A 498 -57.25 5.49 71.65
CA ASP A 498 -56.12 6.28 71.18
C ASP A 498 -55.06 5.41 70.50
N GLU A 499 -54.79 4.20 71.00
CA GLU A 499 -53.98 3.21 70.28
C GLU A 499 -54.59 2.85 68.93
N LYS A 500 -55.89 2.51 68.87
CA LYS A 500 -56.54 2.14 67.60
C LYS A 500 -56.57 3.32 66.62
N THR A 501 -56.82 4.54 67.08
CA THR A 501 -56.76 5.72 66.19
C THR A 501 -55.33 6.05 65.77
N ASN A 502 -54.30 5.77 66.58
CA ASN A 502 -52.91 5.95 66.19
C ASN A 502 -52.43 4.88 65.20
N ILE A 503 -52.87 3.61 65.35
CA ILE A 503 -52.68 2.56 64.35
C ILE A 503 -53.40 2.94 63.04
N PHE A 504 -54.64 3.43 63.12
CA PHE A 504 -55.37 3.93 61.95
C PHE A 504 -54.65 5.10 61.27
N LYS A 505 -54.17 6.10 62.01
CA LYS A 505 -53.36 7.22 61.47
C LYS A 505 -52.06 6.74 60.81
N LEU A 506 -51.45 5.66 61.32
CA LEU A 506 -50.24 5.05 60.71
C LEU A 506 -50.58 4.34 59.40
N LEU A 507 -51.63 3.51 59.38
CA LEU A 507 -52.12 2.84 58.17
C LEU A 507 -52.56 3.85 57.10
N GLN A 508 -53.29 4.91 57.49
CA GLN A 508 -53.67 6.01 56.60
C GLN A 508 -52.45 6.67 55.95
N LYS A 509 -51.39 6.95 56.73
CA LYS A 509 -50.11 7.47 56.21
C LYS A 509 -49.47 6.48 55.22
N GLN A 510 -49.37 5.20 55.58
CA GLN A 510 -48.80 4.16 54.71
C GLN A 510 -49.57 4.04 53.38
N ILE A 511 -50.90 4.11 53.41
CA ILE A 511 -51.75 4.13 52.21
C ILE A 511 -51.41 5.37 51.36
N THR A 512 -51.38 6.58 51.94
CA THR A 512 -51.03 7.78 51.17
C THR A 512 -49.61 7.75 50.57
N THR A 513 -48.63 7.15 51.26
CA THR A 513 -47.28 6.99 50.69
C THR A 513 -47.21 5.92 49.60
N LEU A 514 -48.03 4.87 49.69
CA LEU A 514 -48.17 3.87 48.63
C LEU A 514 -48.86 4.48 47.40
N GLU A 515 -49.92 5.27 47.58
CA GLU A 515 -50.56 6.00 46.49
C GLU A 515 -49.60 6.99 45.81
N ASP A 516 -48.81 7.75 46.57
CA ASP A 516 -47.81 8.66 46.00
C ASP A 516 -46.70 7.92 45.27
N ASN A 517 -46.30 6.74 45.75
CA ASN A 517 -45.32 5.92 45.06
C ASN A 517 -45.92 5.27 43.80
N MET A 518 -47.20 4.86 43.81
CA MET A 518 -47.93 4.47 42.61
C MET A 518 -48.03 5.62 41.60
N ARG A 519 -48.38 6.84 42.05
CA ARG A 519 -48.41 8.05 41.19
C ARG A 519 -47.04 8.32 40.56
N LYS A 520 -45.94 8.23 41.32
CA LYS A 520 -44.57 8.35 40.80
C LYS A 520 -44.22 7.25 39.79
N ILE A 521 -44.54 5.99 40.08
CA ILE A 521 -44.26 4.86 39.18
C ILE A 521 -45.05 5.00 37.87
N SER A 522 -46.34 5.35 37.92
CA SER A 522 -47.16 5.61 36.74
C SER A 522 -46.65 6.79 35.90
N ASN A 523 -46.20 7.88 36.55
CA ASN A 523 -45.61 9.02 35.84
C ASN A 523 -44.28 8.64 35.19
N ASN A 524 -43.41 7.91 35.89
CA ASN A 524 -42.14 7.42 35.36
C ASN A 524 -42.37 6.47 34.17
N LEU A 525 -43.34 5.56 34.28
CA LEU A 525 -43.76 4.66 33.20
C LEU A 525 -44.25 5.45 31.98
N ALA A 526 -45.07 6.49 32.19
CA ALA A 526 -45.54 7.37 31.12
C ALA A 526 -44.39 8.12 30.44
N SER A 527 -43.43 8.66 31.20
CA SER A 527 -42.24 9.31 30.62
C SER A 527 -41.37 8.33 29.83
N SER A 528 -41.07 7.14 30.36
CA SER A 528 -40.30 6.13 29.63
C SER A 528 -41.04 5.61 28.40
N ASN A 529 -42.37 5.53 28.42
CA ASN A 529 -43.15 5.17 27.24
C ASN A 529 -43.12 6.28 26.17
N SER A 530 -43.12 7.56 26.57
CA SER A 530 -42.94 8.68 25.63
C SER A 530 -41.51 8.74 25.06
N GLU A 531 -40.50 8.38 25.85
CA GLU A 531 -39.12 8.25 25.41
C GLU A 531 -38.96 7.11 24.42
N LEU A 532 -39.52 5.92 24.72
CA LEU A 532 -39.54 4.75 23.84
C LEU A 532 -40.17 5.06 22.48
N GLU A 533 -41.28 5.78 22.43
CA GLU A 533 -41.88 6.16 21.15
C GLU A 533 -41.01 7.19 20.40
N SER A 534 -40.39 8.15 21.09
CA SER A 534 -39.40 9.05 20.47
C SER A 534 -38.17 8.30 19.91
N LEU A 535 -37.76 7.21 20.55
CA LEU A 535 -36.67 6.34 20.09
C LEU A 535 -37.12 5.45 18.93
N ARG A 536 -38.39 5.03 18.91
CA ARG A 536 -39.03 4.31 17.80
C ARG A 536 -39.06 5.17 16.54
N ASP A 537 -39.43 6.44 16.67
CA ASP A 537 -39.43 7.43 15.58
C ASP A 537 -38.02 7.73 15.08
N LYS A 538 -37.06 7.98 15.99
CA LYS A 538 -35.63 8.15 15.64
C LYS A 538 -35.10 6.94 14.87
N ARG A 539 -35.40 5.72 15.33
CA ARG A 539 -35.04 4.47 14.66
C ARG A 539 -35.71 4.36 13.28
N GLN A 540 -36.99 4.71 13.16
CA GLN A 540 -37.72 4.69 11.89
C GLN A 540 -37.10 5.65 10.87
N ASN A 541 -36.74 6.86 11.30
CA ASN A 541 -36.06 7.87 10.49
C ASN A 541 -34.65 7.42 10.06
N LEU A 542 -33.88 6.79 10.96
CA LEU A 542 -32.57 6.21 10.62
C LEU A 542 -32.68 5.05 9.61
N VAL A 543 -33.69 4.18 9.74
CA VAL A 543 -33.97 3.12 8.76
C VAL A 543 -34.36 3.70 7.40
N LEU A 544 -35.17 4.77 7.38
CA LEU A 544 -35.51 5.47 6.13
C LEU A 544 -34.28 6.10 5.47
N LEU A 545 -33.40 6.75 6.25
CA LEU A 545 -32.15 7.31 5.75
C LEU A 545 -31.21 6.24 5.19
N MET A 546 -31.07 5.11 5.89
CA MET A 546 -30.30 3.94 5.43
C MET A 546 -30.85 3.40 4.10
N ASN A 547 -32.17 3.24 4.00
CA ASN A 547 -32.85 2.77 2.78
C ASN A 547 -32.74 3.76 1.59
N VAL A 548 -32.52 5.05 1.84
CA VAL A 548 -32.18 6.04 0.80
C VAL A 548 -30.73 5.88 0.38
N GLY A 549 -29.79 5.82 1.33
CA GLY A 549 -28.37 5.62 1.06
C GLY A 549 -28.07 4.31 0.31
N GLU A 550 -28.78 3.23 0.60
CA GLU A 550 -28.66 1.95 -0.14
C GLU A 550 -29.13 2.10 -1.61
N LYS A 551 -30.22 2.85 -1.86
CA LYS A 551 -30.70 3.12 -3.23
C LYS A 551 -29.75 4.02 -4.00
N GLU A 552 -29.19 5.04 -3.36
CA GLU A 552 -28.19 5.93 -3.96
C GLU A 552 -26.90 5.17 -4.27
N LEU A 553 -26.39 4.36 -3.34
CA LEU A 553 -25.25 3.47 -3.54
C LEU A 553 -25.47 2.53 -4.73
N LYS A 554 -26.65 1.90 -4.83
CA LYS A 554 -26.99 1.03 -5.95
C LYS A 554 -27.11 1.78 -7.28
N ALA A 555 -27.64 3.00 -7.28
CA ALA A 555 -27.67 3.85 -8.47
C ALA A 555 -26.27 4.29 -8.92
N VAL A 556 -25.35 4.54 -7.98
CA VAL A 556 -23.93 4.83 -8.27
C VAL A 556 -23.21 3.57 -8.78
N GLN A 557 -23.47 2.40 -8.20
CA GLN A 557 -22.92 1.12 -8.68
C GLN A 557 -23.35 0.85 -10.13
N ASN A 558 -24.64 0.94 -10.45
CA ASN A 558 -25.13 0.76 -11.82
C ASN A 558 -24.42 1.71 -12.80
N ARG A 559 -24.25 2.99 -12.44
CA ARG A 559 -23.51 3.98 -13.26
C ARG A 559 -22.03 3.66 -13.41
N TYR A 560 -21.40 3.06 -12.39
CA TYR A 560 -20.02 2.60 -12.48
C TYR A 560 -19.91 1.41 -13.45
N GLU A 561 -20.82 0.44 -13.38
CA GLU A 561 -20.90 -0.69 -14.30
C GLU A 561 -21.16 -0.23 -15.75
N GLU A 562 -22.07 0.72 -15.97
CA GLU A 562 -22.28 1.41 -17.25
C GLU A 562 -20.97 2.03 -17.79
N LYS A 563 -20.22 2.76 -16.95
CA LYS A 563 -18.94 3.38 -17.34
C LYS A 563 -17.83 2.37 -17.59
N GLN A 564 -17.81 1.24 -16.90
CA GLN A 564 -16.88 0.15 -17.16
C GLN A 564 -17.17 -0.52 -18.52
N VAL A 565 -18.44 -0.62 -18.92
CA VAL A 565 -18.83 -1.07 -20.26
C VAL A 565 -18.47 -0.03 -21.33
N GLU A 566 -18.70 1.27 -21.10
CA GLU A 566 -18.22 2.33 -22.00
C GLU A 566 -16.71 2.30 -22.21
N GLU A 567 -15.92 2.16 -21.12
CA GLU A 567 -14.46 2.05 -21.20
C GLU A 567 -14.03 0.80 -21.99
N SER A 568 -14.69 -0.34 -21.77
CA SER A 568 -14.43 -1.58 -22.51
C SER A 568 -14.72 -1.42 -24.01
N MET A 569 -15.81 -0.73 -24.37
CA MET A 569 -16.15 -0.41 -25.76
C MET A 569 -15.19 0.61 -26.39
N LEU A 570 -14.64 1.56 -25.61
CA LEU A 570 -13.59 2.47 -26.07
C LEU A 570 -12.27 1.74 -26.28
N ARG A 571 -11.86 0.86 -25.37
CA ARG A 571 -10.67 -0.02 -25.55
C ARG A 571 -10.78 -0.89 -26.79
N LEU A 572 -11.97 -1.43 -27.08
CA LEU A 572 -12.23 -2.18 -28.32
C LEU A 572 -12.07 -1.31 -29.57
N LYS A 573 -12.63 -0.09 -29.58
CA LYS A 573 -12.47 0.87 -30.68
C LYS A 573 -11.01 1.27 -30.88
N VAL A 574 -10.26 1.52 -29.80
CA VAL A 574 -8.81 1.79 -29.87
C VAL A 574 -8.07 0.61 -30.50
N SER A 575 -8.32 -0.64 -30.06
CA SER A 575 -7.68 -1.81 -30.66
C SER A 575 -8.05 -2.05 -32.13
N GLN A 576 -9.25 -1.63 -32.56
CA GLN A 576 -9.63 -1.63 -33.98
C GLN A 576 -8.87 -0.55 -34.77
N MET A 577 -8.73 0.65 -34.22
CA MET A 577 -7.94 1.73 -34.82
C MET A 577 -6.44 1.41 -34.87
N GLU A 578 -5.86 0.82 -33.82
CA GLU A 578 -4.48 0.32 -33.79
C GLU A 578 -4.22 -0.68 -34.91
N LYS A 579 -5.14 -1.64 -35.13
CA LYS A 579 -5.05 -2.61 -36.25
C LYS A 579 -5.18 -1.94 -37.61
N MET A 580 -6.03 -0.92 -37.73
CA MET A 580 -6.15 -0.14 -38.97
C MET A 580 -4.87 0.67 -39.26
N ILE A 581 -4.29 1.31 -38.24
CA ILE A 581 -3.02 2.04 -38.32
C ILE A 581 -1.88 1.09 -38.65
N PHE A 582 -1.82 -0.10 -38.04
CA PHE A 582 -0.83 -1.13 -38.36
C PHE A 582 -0.93 -1.61 -39.81
N ASN A 583 -2.14 -1.87 -40.31
CA ASN A 583 -2.36 -2.24 -41.71
C ASN A 583 -1.98 -1.11 -42.68
N ILE A 584 -2.30 0.15 -42.35
CA ILE A 584 -1.87 1.32 -43.14
C ILE A 584 -0.34 1.46 -43.10
N GLY A 585 0.30 1.24 -41.95
CA GLY A 585 1.75 1.27 -41.78
C GLY A 585 2.46 0.21 -42.61
N ASN A 586 1.94 -1.02 -42.65
CA ASN A 586 2.44 -2.08 -43.51
C ASN A 586 2.28 -1.72 -44.99
N ASN A 587 1.11 -1.23 -45.40
CA ASN A 587 0.88 -0.80 -46.79
C ASN A 587 1.83 0.35 -47.20
N VAL A 588 2.10 1.30 -46.31
CA VAL A 588 3.06 2.41 -46.55
C VAL A 588 4.50 1.89 -46.60
N TYR A 589 4.86 0.93 -45.74
CA TYR A 589 6.17 0.26 -45.77
C TYR A 589 6.39 -0.50 -47.09
N ASP A 590 5.40 -1.28 -47.54
CA ASP A 590 5.47 -2.01 -48.80
C ASP A 590 5.54 -1.04 -50.00
N LEU A 591 4.77 0.06 -49.99
CA LEU A 591 4.84 1.10 -51.03
C LEU A 591 6.21 1.80 -51.06
N GLU A 592 6.80 2.13 -49.90
CA GLU A 592 8.13 2.76 -49.83
C GLU A 592 9.23 1.77 -50.25
N LYS A 593 9.10 0.49 -49.90
CA LYS A 593 9.96 -0.58 -50.40
C LYS A 593 9.89 -0.68 -51.93
N TYR A 594 8.69 -0.75 -52.52
CA TYR A 594 8.53 -0.76 -53.97
C TYR A 594 9.07 0.52 -54.63
N ARG A 595 8.93 1.69 -53.98
CA ARG A 595 9.51 2.96 -54.44
C ARG A 595 11.04 2.89 -54.50
N LEU A 596 11.68 2.32 -53.47
CA LEU A 596 13.13 2.15 -53.40
C LEU A 596 13.66 1.10 -54.39
N GLU A 597 12.93 -0.01 -54.58
CA GLU A 597 13.24 -1.04 -55.59
C GLU A 597 13.17 -0.47 -57.02
N LEU A 598 12.12 0.30 -57.34
CA LEU A 598 11.99 1.00 -58.61
C LEU A 598 13.07 2.09 -58.78
N GLU A 599 13.42 2.82 -57.72
CA GLU A 599 14.48 3.84 -57.78
C GLU A 599 15.86 3.20 -57.99
N ALA A 600 16.12 2.00 -57.45
CA ALA A 600 17.33 1.23 -57.71
C ALA A 600 17.38 0.80 -59.19
N ALA A 601 16.34 0.14 -59.71
CA ALA A 601 16.27 -0.29 -61.10
C ALA A 601 16.41 0.88 -62.10
N VAL A 602 15.83 2.05 -61.78
CA VAL A 602 15.99 3.27 -62.58
C VAL A 602 17.42 3.83 -62.52
N ARG A 603 18.12 3.73 -61.38
CA ARG A 603 19.53 4.11 -61.27
C ARG A 603 20.44 3.17 -62.05
N GLU A 604 20.26 1.86 -61.91
CA GLU A 604 20.99 0.83 -62.66
C GLU A 604 20.82 1.03 -64.18
N ARG A 605 19.57 1.18 -64.65
CA ARG A 605 19.30 1.40 -66.07
C ARG A 605 19.88 2.72 -66.59
N LYS A 606 19.95 3.77 -65.77
CA LYS A 606 20.66 5.02 -66.12
C LYS A 606 22.16 4.78 -66.28
N VAL A 607 22.80 4.03 -65.38
CA VAL A 607 24.23 3.69 -65.46
C VAL A 607 24.52 2.87 -66.72
N GLU A 608 23.70 1.85 -67.01
CA GLU A 608 23.81 1.03 -68.22
C GLU A 608 23.72 1.90 -69.50
N ILE A 609 22.75 2.83 -69.56
CA ILE A 609 22.60 3.77 -70.68
C ILE A 609 23.81 4.71 -70.79
N THR A 610 24.42 5.16 -69.69
CA THR A 610 25.66 5.95 -69.76
C THR A 610 26.85 5.15 -70.29
N VAL A 611 27.03 3.89 -69.86
CA VAL A 611 28.09 3.01 -70.36
C VAL A 611 27.89 2.69 -71.85
N GLN A 612 26.65 2.44 -72.30
CA GLN A 612 26.32 2.26 -73.72
C GLN A 612 26.64 3.53 -74.54
N LYS A 613 26.29 4.72 -74.02
CA LYS A 613 26.59 6.01 -74.64
C LYS A 613 28.10 6.29 -74.72
N GLU A 614 28.86 5.92 -73.69
CA GLU A 614 30.33 6.05 -73.68
C GLU A 614 30.99 5.07 -74.66
N SER A 615 30.51 3.82 -74.74
CA SER A 615 30.94 2.84 -75.74
C SER A 615 30.71 3.35 -77.17
N LEU A 616 29.52 3.90 -77.47
CA LEU A 616 29.22 4.52 -78.76
C LEU A 616 30.11 5.75 -79.04
N ASN A 617 30.45 6.56 -78.02
CA ASN A 617 31.39 7.67 -78.15
C ASN A 617 32.86 7.20 -78.35
N ILE A 618 33.22 6.00 -77.87
CA ILE A 618 34.52 5.38 -78.17
C ILE A 618 34.53 4.90 -79.63
N GLN A 619 33.51 4.13 -80.05
CA GLN A 619 33.36 3.67 -81.44
C GLN A 619 33.38 4.83 -82.44
N LYS A 620 32.67 5.93 -82.14
CA LYS A 620 32.72 7.14 -82.97
C LYS A 620 34.15 7.70 -83.08
N ARG A 621 34.88 7.84 -81.97
CA ARG A 621 36.26 8.35 -81.98
C ARG A 621 37.22 7.46 -82.77
N VAL A 622 37.04 6.14 -82.73
CA VAL A 622 37.79 5.20 -83.56
C VAL A 622 37.49 5.43 -85.05
N ALA A 623 36.21 5.47 -85.43
CA ALA A 623 35.81 5.72 -86.82
C ALA A 623 36.23 7.11 -87.35
N ASP A 624 36.17 8.16 -86.52
CA ASP A 624 36.68 9.51 -86.85
C ASP A 624 38.21 9.48 -87.10
N GLY A 625 38.93 8.63 -86.35
CA GLY A 625 40.37 8.36 -86.48
C GLY A 625 40.72 7.60 -87.76
N GLU A 626 40.06 6.46 -88.03
CA GLU A 626 40.18 5.68 -89.27
C GLU A 626 39.90 6.56 -90.50
N CYS A 627 38.85 7.38 -90.45
CA CYS A 627 38.54 8.36 -91.49
C CYS A 627 39.67 9.38 -91.69
N SER A 628 40.44 9.71 -90.65
CA SER A 628 41.61 10.59 -90.74
C SER A 628 42.81 9.89 -91.36
N GLU A 629 43.09 8.65 -90.98
CA GLU A 629 44.15 7.84 -91.59
C GLU A 629 43.90 7.57 -93.07
N LEU A 630 42.64 7.32 -93.46
CA LEU A 630 42.24 7.23 -94.86
C LEU A 630 42.39 8.57 -95.61
N ARG A 631 42.03 9.71 -94.99
CA ARG A 631 42.27 11.04 -95.57
C ARG A 631 43.77 11.31 -95.79
N ASN A 632 44.63 10.95 -94.83
CA ASN A 632 46.08 11.06 -94.94
C ASN A 632 46.63 10.15 -96.05
N SER A 633 46.22 8.89 -96.09
CA SER A 633 46.56 7.92 -97.15
C SER A 633 46.17 8.42 -98.55
N ILE A 634 45.02 9.08 -98.68
CA ILE A 634 44.57 9.70 -99.94
C ILE A 634 45.43 10.94 -100.28
N ALA A 635 45.84 11.74 -99.29
CA ALA A 635 46.71 12.88 -99.51
C ALA A 635 48.12 12.44 -99.97
N GLU A 636 48.71 11.43 -99.34
CA GLU A 636 49.98 10.83 -99.75
C GLU A 636 49.91 10.26 -101.18
N ARG A 637 48.85 9.51 -101.50
CA ARG A 637 48.63 9.01 -102.88
C ARG A 637 48.50 10.15 -103.89
N LYS A 638 47.82 11.25 -103.54
CA LYS A 638 47.74 12.45 -104.40
C LYS A 638 49.11 13.13 -104.58
N ILE A 639 49.94 13.20 -103.53
CA ILE A 639 51.32 13.70 -103.63
C ILE A 639 52.14 12.78 -104.54
N ARG A 640 52.02 11.46 -104.39
CA ARG A 640 52.73 10.48 -105.22
C ARG A 640 52.33 10.54 -106.70
N ILE A 641 51.05 10.77 -107.00
CA ILE A 641 50.57 11.00 -108.36
C ILE A 641 51.21 12.27 -108.94
N LYS A 642 51.23 13.40 -108.19
CA LYS A 642 51.92 14.63 -108.63
C LYS A 642 53.41 14.42 -108.88
N GLN A 643 54.10 13.64 -108.03
CA GLN A 643 55.51 13.30 -108.24
C GLN A 643 55.72 12.49 -109.54
N LEU A 644 54.86 11.50 -109.82
CA LEU A 644 54.95 10.68 -111.02
C LEU A 644 54.63 11.48 -112.29
N GLN A 645 53.62 12.35 -112.24
CA GLN A 645 53.29 13.28 -113.31
C GLN A 645 54.47 14.22 -113.61
N ALA A 646 55.01 14.90 -112.59
CA ALA A 646 56.20 15.73 -112.76
C ALA A 646 57.42 14.96 -113.29
N ARG A 647 57.56 13.66 -112.97
CA ARG A 647 58.59 12.78 -113.56
C ARG A 647 58.36 12.50 -115.04
N TYR A 648 57.11 12.25 -115.43
CA TYR A 648 56.72 12.07 -116.83
C TYR A 648 56.94 13.36 -117.63
N ASP A 649 56.49 14.50 -117.11
CA ASP A 649 56.65 15.82 -117.75
C ASP A 649 58.13 16.17 -117.97
N ASN A 650 58.98 15.95 -116.95
CA ASN A 650 60.44 16.12 -117.08
C ASN A 650 61.06 15.11 -118.06
N SER A 651 60.64 13.85 -118.04
CA SER A 651 61.11 12.84 -118.99
C SER A 651 60.73 13.17 -120.43
N THR A 652 59.58 13.81 -120.65
CA THR A 652 59.14 14.27 -121.96
C THR A 652 59.92 15.50 -122.40
N ALA A 653 60.18 16.45 -121.49
CA ALA A 653 61.00 17.63 -121.76
C ALA A 653 62.46 17.28 -122.10
N LEU A 654 63.03 16.27 -121.45
CA LEU A 654 64.42 15.83 -121.66
C LEU A 654 64.64 15.14 -123.03
N LEU A 655 63.58 14.65 -123.68
CA LEU A 655 63.65 14.03 -125.01
C LEU A 655 63.78 15.07 -126.15
N GLY A 656 63.51 16.35 -125.87
CA GLY A 656 63.62 17.45 -126.83
C GLY A 656 62.55 17.45 -127.93
N THR A 657 62.44 18.58 -128.62
CA THR A 657 61.61 18.75 -129.81
C THR A 657 62.47 18.84 -131.06
N ASN A 658 62.07 18.11 -132.10
CA ASN A 658 62.61 18.33 -133.44
C ASN A 658 62.10 19.67 -134.01
N PRO A 659 62.77 20.26 -135.03
CA PRO A 659 62.37 21.53 -135.64
C PRO A 659 60.97 21.54 -136.30
N ASP A 660 60.30 20.39 -136.36
CA ASP A 660 58.93 20.20 -136.88
C ASP A 660 57.94 19.75 -135.77
N GLY A 661 58.21 20.12 -134.51
CA GLY A 661 57.26 20.07 -133.39
C GLY A 661 56.90 18.69 -132.80
N THR A 662 57.34 17.59 -133.40
CA THR A 662 57.04 16.22 -132.93
C THR A 662 58.17 15.62 -132.05
N PRO A 663 57.82 14.76 -131.06
CA PRO A 663 58.78 14.20 -130.10
C PRO A 663 59.70 13.13 -130.72
N MET A 664 60.96 13.13 -130.31
CA MET A 664 62.00 12.24 -130.84
C MET A 664 61.86 10.78 -130.32
N ASN A 665 62.05 9.79 -131.20
CA ASN A 665 61.84 8.37 -130.89
C ASN A 665 63.16 7.62 -130.65
N THR A 666 63.21 6.81 -129.57
CA THR A 666 64.36 6.04 -129.05
C THR A 666 65.09 5.20 -130.09
N THR A 667 64.44 4.77 -131.18
CA THR A 667 65.07 4.00 -132.26
C THR A 667 66.23 4.76 -132.91
N HIS A 668 66.14 6.09 -133.04
CA HIS A 668 67.15 6.89 -133.74
C HIS A 668 68.47 6.99 -132.94
N LEU A 669 68.38 7.05 -131.61
CA LEU A 669 69.53 7.19 -130.70
C LEU A 669 70.39 5.91 -130.60
N LYS A 670 69.79 4.75 -130.90
CA LYS A 670 70.48 3.45 -130.90
C LYS A 670 71.40 3.26 -132.11
N ILE A 671 71.11 3.90 -133.24
CA ILE A 671 71.92 3.80 -134.46
C ILE A 671 73.27 4.52 -134.27
N GLN A 672 73.26 5.69 -133.62
CA GLN A 672 74.46 6.47 -133.31
C GLN A 672 75.37 5.75 -132.29
N ASN A 673 74.80 5.25 -131.18
CA ASN A 673 75.54 4.51 -130.14
C ASN A 673 76.25 3.24 -130.65
N ALA A 674 75.78 2.66 -131.77
CA ALA A 674 76.42 1.47 -132.35
C ALA A 674 77.77 1.80 -133.03
N GLN A 675 77.99 3.04 -133.46
CA GLN A 675 79.20 3.45 -134.19
C GLN A 675 80.36 3.79 -133.23
N GLU A 676 80.07 4.47 -132.11
CA GLU A 676 81.10 4.84 -131.13
C GLU A 676 81.71 3.64 -130.39
N ARG A 677 80.93 2.58 -130.18
CA ARG A 677 81.38 1.37 -129.46
C ARG A 677 82.54 0.61 -130.13
N TYR A 678 82.71 0.73 -131.44
CA TYR A 678 83.82 0.10 -132.17
C TYR A 678 85.17 0.77 -131.85
N LEU A 679 85.18 2.10 -131.74
CA LEU A 679 86.40 2.91 -131.58
C LEU A 679 87.04 2.80 -130.20
N LEU A 680 86.26 2.46 -129.17
CA LEU A 680 86.76 2.36 -127.79
C LEU A 680 87.50 1.04 -127.49
N GLN A 681 87.29 -0.02 -128.27
CA GLN A 681 87.94 -1.31 -128.02
C GLN A 681 89.44 -1.30 -128.39
N GLU A 682 89.84 -0.51 -129.39
CA GLU A 682 91.25 -0.36 -129.84
C GLU A 682 92.14 0.42 -128.84
N GLN A 683 91.56 0.96 -127.77
CA GLN A 683 92.30 1.68 -126.72
C GLN A 683 92.67 0.81 -125.51
N GLY A 684 92.03 -0.35 -125.32
CA GLY A 684 92.27 -1.22 -124.16
C GLY A 684 93.67 -1.86 -124.17
N ASP A 685 94.02 -2.52 -125.28
CA ASP A 685 95.22 -3.36 -125.43
C ASP A 685 96.56 -2.65 -125.18
N LYS A 686 96.58 -1.31 -125.09
CA LYS A 686 97.77 -0.48 -124.86
C LYS A 686 98.09 -0.23 -123.38
N LEU A 687 97.17 -0.54 -122.46
CA LEU A 687 97.39 -0.30 -121.03
C LEU A 687 98.14 -1.45 -120.34
N ASP A 688 97.84 -2.71 -120.70
CA ASP A 688 98.42 -3.89 -120.03
C ASP A 688 99.96 -3.99 -120.15
N GLU A 689 100.55 -3.46 -121.23
CA GLU A 689 102.01 -3.43 -121.42
C GLU A 689 102.73 -2.52 -120.40
N THR A 690 102.02 -1.59 -119.74
CA THR A 690 102.61 -0.69 -118.73
C THR A 690 102.84 -1.36 -117.38
N ILE A 691 101.95 -2.29 -116.98
CA ILE A 691 101.93 -2.91 -115.64
C ILE A 691 103.18 -3.75 -115.38
N ARG A 692 103.69 -4.45 -116.42
CA ARG A 692 104.84 -5.35 -116.30
C ARG A 692 106.19 -4.66 -116.08
N LYS A 693 106.24 -3.32 -115.97
CA LYS A 693 107.46 -2.55 -115.67
C LYS A 693 107.58 -2.18 -114.19
N THR A 694 106.46 -2.01 -113.49
CA THR A 694 106.45 -1.59 -112.07
C THR A 694 106.82 -2.73 -111.09
N GLU A 695 106.88 -3.97 -111.56
CA GLU A 695 107.22 -5.13 -110.72
C GLU A 695 108.74 -5.28 -110.49
N GLU A 696 109.58 -4.84 -111.42
CA GLU A 696 111.05 -4.93 -111.32
C GLU A 696 111.64 -3.92 -110.30
N GLU A 697 111.01 -2.74 -110.14
CA GLU A 697 111.49 -1.69 -109.24
C GLU A 697 111.35 -2.06 -107.74
N ILE A 698 110.39 -2.92 -107.39
CA ILE A 698 110.13 -3.32 -106.00
C ILE A 698 111.32 -4.09 -105.40
N GLN A 699 111.96 -4.95 -106.21
CA GLN A 699 113.08 -5.80 -105.76
C GLN A 699 114.36 -5.01 -105.45
N ALA A 700 114.49 -3.77 -105.94
CA ALA A 700 115.60 -2.89 -105.60
C ALA A 700 115.50 -2.32 -104.17
N MET A 701 114.28 -2.09 -103.66
CA MET A 701 114.07 -1.41 -102.37
C MET A 701 114.42 -2.28 -101.15
N GLU A 702 114.23 -3.61 -101.22
CA GLU A 702 114.50 -4.53 -100.10
C GLU A 702 115.98 -4.52 -99.65
N ASN A 703 116.92 -4.40 -100.60
CA ASN A 703 118.35 -4.40 -100.30
C ASN A 703 118.79 -3.16 -99.51
N THR A 704 118.23 -1.99 -99.82
CA THR A 704 118.50 -0.73 -99.12
C THR A 704 118.02 -0.77 -97.66
N LEU A 705 116.86 -1.38 -97.43
CA LEU A 705 116.23 -1.52 -96.10
C LEU A 705 117.11 -2.36 -95.16
N ARG A 706 117.79 -3.39 -95.68
CA ARG A 706 118.69 -4.26 -94.90
C ARG A 706 119.93 -3.54 -94.35
N VAL A 707 120.44 -2.52 -95.04
CA VAL A 707 121.58 -1.71 -94.56
C VAL A 707 121.13 -0.76 -93.44
N ILE A 708 119.96 -0.12 -93.61
CA ILE A 708 119.41 0.82 -92.62
C ILE A 708 119.19 0.16 -91.25
N ASN A 709 118.66 -1.07 -91.22
CA ASN A 709 118.37 -1.77 -89.96
C ASN A 709 119.63 -2.02 -89.11
N ILE A 710 120.78 -2.36 -89.72
CA ILE A 710 122.03 -2.63 -88.98
C ILE A 710 122.56 -1.36 -88.30
N CYS A 711 122.42 -0.19 -88.94
CA CYS A 711 122.75 1.09 -88.31
C CYS A 711 121.76 1.46 -87.18
N ASN A 712 120.48 1.14 -87.37
CA ASN A 712 119.40 1.44 -86.42
C ASN A 712 119.54 0.62 -85.12
N ASP A 713 119.94 -0.66 -85.21
CA ASP A 713 120.16 -1.52 -84.04
C ASP A 713 121.38 -1.06 -83.20
N LYS A 714 122.45 -0.54 -83.82
CA LYS A 714 123.53 0.13 -83.04
C LYS A 714 123.03 1.40 -82.34
N TYR A 715 122.16 2.19 -82.98
CA TYR A 715 121.57 3.39 -82.38
C TYR A 715 120.71 3.08 -81.14
N LYS A 716 119.94 1.98 -81.18
CA LYS A 716 119.17 1.51 -80.01
C LYS A 716 120.06 1.22 -78.80
N VAL A 717 121.21 0.59 -79.00
CA VAL A 717 122.13 0.25 -77.89
C VAL A 717 122.64 1.51 -77.19
N THR A 718 122.95 2.57 -77.94
CA THR A 718 123.41 3.86 -77.38
C THR A 718 122.31 4.64 -76.65
N LEU A 719 121.03 4.41 -76.94
CA LEU A 719 119.90 4.96 -76.16
C LEU A 719 119.49 4.10 -74.96
N SER A 720 119.95 2.85 -74.87
CA SER A 720 119.42 1.84 -73.92
C SER A 720 120.25 1.69 -72.63
N THR A 721 120.83 2.78 -72.12
CA THR A 721 121.38 2.85 -70.75
C THR A 721 121.05 4.18 -70.10
N ASN A 722 119.99 4.22 -69.30
CA ASN A 722 119.82 5.11 -68.15
C ASN A 722 118.62 4.66 -67.31
N GLU A 723 118.77 4.71 -65.99
CA GLU A 723 117.67 4.78 -65.03
C GLU A 723 117.11 6.24 -65.06
N GLN A 724 115.92 6.63 -64.56
CA GLN A 724 115.18 6.19 -63.37
C GLN A 724 113.71 6.70 -63.43
N ASP A 725 113.05 6.89 -62.27
CA ASP A 725 111.85 7.73 -62.02
C ASP A 725 110.46 7.28 -62.55
N ILE A 726 109.81 6.26 -61.97
CA ILE A 726 108.96 6.35 -60.75
C ILE A 726 107.66 7.20 -60.88
N SER A 727 107.59 8.20 -61.76
CA SER A 727 106.48 9.19 -61.77
C SER A 727 105.12 8.59 -62.15
N GLU A 728 105.07 7.67 -63.11
CA GLU A 728 103.81 7.11 -63.64
C GLU A 728 103.05 6.25 -62.59
N VAL A 729 103.76 5.70 -61.60
CA VAL A 729 103.19 4.81 -60.58
C VAL A 729 102.34 5.56 -59.55
N GLU A 730 102.59 6.86 -59.33
CA GLU A 730 101.81 7.65 -58.35
C GLU A 730 100.51 8.22 -58.92
N GLU A 731 100.45 8.56 -60.21
CA GLU A 731 99.18 8.90 -60.86
C GLU A 731 98.29 7.66 -61.04
N HIS A 732 98.85 6.51 -61.44
CA HIS A 732 98.10 5.26 -61.49
C HIS A 732 97.48 4.92 -60.12
N LYS A 733 98.27 4.98 -59.03
CA LYS A 733 97.78 4.75 -57.67
C LYS A 733 96.76 5.77 -57.13
N LYS A 734 96.58 6.92 -57.78
CA LYS A 734 95.46 7.83 -57.50
C LYS A 734 94.22 7.43 -58.28
N LEU A 735 94.36 7.23 -59.60
CA LEU A 735 93.26 6.82 -60.46
C LEU A 735 92.68 5.46 -60.04
N ASP A 736 93.52 4.49 -59.68
CA ASP A 736 93.11 3.18 -59.17
C ASP A 736 92.35 3.28 -57.84
N LYS A 737 92.63 4.31 -57.01
CA LYS A 737 91.89 4.56 -55.77
C LYS A 737 90.56 5.28 -56.00
N GLU A 738 90.54 6.30 -56.84
CA GLU A 738 89.30 6.99 -57.21
C GLU A 738 88.35 6.03 -57.96
N LEU A 739 88.89 5.08 -58.73
CA LEU A 739 88.16 3.97 -59.33
C LEU A 739 87.66 2.98 -58.26
N GLN A 740 88.48 2.57 -57.29
CA GLN A 740 88.02 1.69 -56.20
C GLN A 740 86.93 2.34 -55.34
N ASP A 741 87.04 3.62 -54.97
CA ASP A 741 86.02 4.33 -54.19
C ASP A 741 84.71 4.50 -55.00
N ALA A 742 84.81 4.70 -56.32
CA ALA A 742 83.66 4.73 -57.22
C ALA A 742 83.00 3.35 -57.38
N GLU A 743 83.78 2.27 -57.55
CA GLU A 743 83.27 0.89 -57.59
C GLU A 743 82.65 0.46 -56.26
N GLN A 744 83.21 0.89 -55.12
CA GLN A 744 82.67 0.56 -53.81
C GLN A 744 81.35 1.30 -53.55
N ASN A 745 81.23 2.58 -53.95
CA ASN A 745 79.94 3.30 -53.96
C ASN A 745 78.92 2.64 -54.90
N LEU A 746 79.35 2.24 -56.10
CA LEU A 746 78.49 1.60 -57.10
C LEU A 746 78.01 0.21 -56.64
N ASN A 747 78.83 -0.54 -55.90
CA ASN A 747 78.42 -1.80 -55.28
C ASN A 747 77.52 -1.57 -54.07
N GLN A 748 77.77 -0.58 -53.20
CA GLN A 748 76.82 -0.21 -52.14
C GLN A 748 75.45 0.19 -52.72
N LYS A 749 75.42 0.93 -53.84
CA LYS A 749 74.16 1.25 -54.54
C LYS A 749 73.52 0.07 -55.26
N LYS A 750 74.28 -0.93 -55.70
CA LYS A 750 73.73 -2.23 -56.14
C LYS A 750 73.15 -3.03 -54.97
N GLU A 751 73.78 -3.03 -53.80
CA GLU A 751 73.30 -3.74 -52.60
C GLU A 751 72.04 -3.07 -52.02
N GLU A 752 71.98 -1.73 -52.01
CA GLU A 752 70.75 -0.98 -51.73
C GLU A 752 69.65 -1.30 -52.76
N LEU A 753 69.96 -1.28 -54.06
CA LEU A 753 68.99 -1.59 -55.11
C LEU A 753 68.51 -3.05 -55.02
N GLN A 754 69.41 -4.00 -54.76
CA GLN A 754 69.10 -5.42 -54.66
C GLN A 754 68.28 -5.72 -53.41
N SER A 755 68.65 -5.18 -52.24
CA SER A 755 67.85 -5.34 -51.02
C SER A 755 66.49 -4.67 -51.12
N LEU A 756 66.37 -3.51 -51.79
CA LEU A 756 65.09 -2.88 -52.10
C LEU A 756 64.26 -3.70 -53.11
N THR A 757 64.89 -4.27 -54.13
CA THR A 757 64.24 -5.16 -55.13
C THR A 757 63.76 -6.45 -54.48
N GLU A 758 64.58 -7.08 -53.63
CA GLU A 758 64.19 -8.24 -52.84
C GLU A 758 63.05 -7.91 -51.88
N ASN A 759 63.04 -6.74 -51.24
CA ASN A 759 61.95 -6.32 -50.36
C ASN A 759 60.66 -6.06 -51.15
N MET A 760 60.75 -5.43 -52.33
CA MET A 760 59.63 -5.28 -53.25
C MET A 760 59.09 -6.64 -53.70
N GLN A 761 59.96 -7.60 -54.03
CA GLN A 761 59.55 -8.94 -54.45
C GLN A 761 59.03 -9.80 -53.28
N LYS A 762 59.54 -9.62 -52.05
CA LYS A 762 58.98 -10.19 -50.82
C LYS A 762 57.58 -9.63 -50.53
N ILE A 763 57.34 -8.34 -50.80
CA ILE A 763 56.02 -7.70 -50.69
C ILE A 763 55.09 -8.19 -51.81
N GLN A 764 55.57 -8.28 -53.06
CA GLN A 764 54.79 -8.77 -54.20
C GLN A 764 54.40 -10.25 -54.05
N ASN A 765 55.30 -11.09 -53.55
CA ASN A 765 55.00 -12.49 -53.21
C ASN A 765 53.97 -12.59 -52.08
N LYS A 766 54.06 -11.74 -51.04
CA LYS A 766 53.02 -11.64 -50.00
C LYS A 766 51.67 -11.18 -50.56
N TYR A 767 51.66 -10.23 -51.49
CA TYR A 767 50.45 -9.76 -52.15
C TYR A 767 49.80 -10.84 -53.02
N VAL A 768 50.61 -11.59 -53.79
CA VAL A 768 50.14 -12.76 -54.55
C VAL A 768 49.64 -13.88 -53.64
N GLN A 769 50.28 -14.12 -52.49
CA GLN A 769 49.78 -15.07 -51.50
C GLN A 769 48.44 -14.61 -50.92
N ILE A 770 48.31 -13.34 -50.51
CA ILE A 770 47.04 -12.79 -50.01
C ILE A 770 45.92 -12.87 -51.06
N LEU A 771 46.23 -12.66 -52.35
CA LEU A 771 45.25 -12.85 -53.42
C LEU A 771 44.80 -14.32 -53.54
N LYS A 772 45.71 -15.29 -53.41
CA LYS A 772 45.36 -16.71 -53.34
C LYS A 772 44.57 -17.06 -52.08
N ASP A 773 44.98 -16.55 -50.93
CA ASP A 773 44.27 -16.77 -49.66
C ASP A 773 42.83 -16.24 -49.76
N ILE A 774 42.62 -15.12 -50.46
CA ILE A 774 41.28 -14.58 -50.79
C ILE A 774 40.53 -15.50 -51.76
N GLU A 775 41.15 -15.95 -52.84
CA GLU A 775 40.55 -16.84 -53.85
C GLU A 775 40.13 -18.19 -53.24
N GLU A 776 41.00 -18.81 -52.41
CA GLU A 776 40.71 -20.03 -51.65
C GLU A 776 39.60 -19.80 -50.59
N ILE A 777 39.54 -18.61 -49.96
CA ILE A 777 38.44 -18.26 -49.04
C ILE A 777 37.12 -18.02 -49.78
N GLU A 778 37.15 -17.44 -50.98
CA GLU A 778 35.95 -17.24 -51.81
C GLU A 778 35.44 -18.56 -52.37
N GLU A 779 36.31 -19.45 -52.87
CA GLU A 779 35.92 -20.80 -53.30
C GLU A 779 35.37 -21.62 -52.12
N CYS A 780 36.00 -21.55 -50.94
CA CYS A 780 35.54 -22.20 -49.71
C CYS A 780 34.18 -21.65 -49.24
N LYS A 781 33.93 -20.35 -49.45
CA LYS A 781 32.66 -19.67 -49.17
C LYS A 781 31.58 -20.09 -50.18
N GLU A 782 31.87 -20.13 -51.48
CA GLU A 782 30.92 -20.57 -52.50
C GLU A 782 30.52 -22.04 -52.29
N ASN A 783 31.49 -22.94 -52.14
CA ASN A 783 31.25 -24.35 -51.79
C ASN A 783 30.39 -24.49 -50.52
N LYS A 784 30.67 -23.71 -49.46
CA LYS A 784 29.84 -23.68 -48.24
C LYS A 784 28.44 -23.13 -48.50
N THR A 785 28.26 -22.14 -49.36
CA THR A 785 26.91 -21.64 -49.71
C THR A 785 26.11 -22.62 -50.55
N GLN A 786 26.74 -23.35 -51.47
CA GLN A 786 26.12 -24.44 -52.24
C GLN A 786 25.69 -25.59 -51.31
N TYR A 787 26.59 -26.04 -50.42
CA TYR A 787 26.23 -27.01 -49.39
C TYR A 787 25.07 -26.53 -48.50
N LEU A 788 25.01 -25.23 -48.18
CA LEU A 788 23.91 -24.64 -47.41
C LEU A 788 22.60 -24.55 -48.22
N THR A 789 22.63 -24.32 -49.54
CA THR A 789 21.44 -24.40 -50.39
C THR A 789 20.95 -25.83 -50.55
N ASP A 790 21.86 -26.80 -50.69
CA ASP A 790 21.53 -28.22 -50.79
C ASP A 790 20.95 -28.75 -49.48
N LEU A 791 21.54 -28.39 -48.34
CA LEU A 791 21.01 -28.72 -47.01
C LEU A 791 19.64 -28.06 -46.79
N LYS A 792 19.43 -26.81 -47.24
CA LYS A 792 18.11 -26.17 -47.22
C LYS A 792 17.10 -26.90 -48.11
N HIS A 793 17.50 -27.36 -49.28
CA HIS A 793 16.64 -28.11 -50.20
C HIS A 793 16.26 -29.47 -49.61
N GLN A 794 17.23 -30.21 -49.05
CA GLN A 794 17.00 -31.46 -48.31
C GLN A 794 16.09 -31.23 -47.10
N ILE A 795 16.30 -30.19 -46.29
CA ILE A 795 15.42 -29.85 -45.15
C ILE A 795 14.00 -29.51 -45.63
N HIS A 796 13.84 -28.87 -46.79
CA HIS A 796 12.53 -28.59 -47.37
C HIS A 796 11.85 -29.88 -47.87
N GLU A 797 12.56 -30.72 -48.61
CA GLU A 797 12.06 -31.99 -49.11
C GLU A 797 11.72 -32.97 -47.97
N GLN A 798 12.51 -32.99 -46.89
CA GLN A 798 12.20 -33.75 -45.68
C GLN A 798 10.98 -33.19 -44.93
N LYS A 799 10.82 -31.86 -44.84
CA LYS A 799 9.58 -31.25 -44.31
C LYS A 799 8.36 -31.58 -45.16
N GLU A 800 8.50 -31.69 -46.48
CA GLU A 800 7.41 -32.17 -47.34
C GLU A 800 7.15 -33.68 -47.16
N LYS A 801 8.19 -34.50 -46.99
CA LYS A 801 8.05 -35.95 -46.72
C LYS A 801 7.33 -36.16 -45.38
N ILE A 802 7.72 -35.43 -44.33
CA ILE A 802 7.04 -35.41 -43.04
C ILE A 802 5.60 -34.92 -43.20
N SER A 803 5.34 -33.76 -43.86
CA SER A 803 3.96 -33.28 -44.07
C SER A 803 3.09 -34.24 -44.88
N ARG A 804 3.68 -35.01 -45.81
CA ARG A 804 2.99 -36.10 -46.54
C ARG A 804 2.72 -37.29 -45.62
N ALA A 805 3.69 -37.69 -44.79
CA ALA A 805 3.54 -38.75 -43.79
C ALA A 805 2.47 -38.38 -42.74
N ASP A 806 2.50 -37.18 -42.17
CA ASP A 806 1.51 -36.66 -41.22
C ASP A 806 0.08 -36.66 -41.79
N LYS A 807 -0.07 -36.22 -43.05
CA LYS A 807 -1.36 -36.25 -43.75
C LYS A 807 -1.85 -37.68 -43.96
N ASN A 808 -0.96 -38.60 -44.32
CA ASN A 808 -1.29 -40.02 -44.47
C ASN A 808 -1.60 -40.69 -43.13
N LEU A 809 -0.87 -40.39 -42.07
CA LEU A 809 -1.10 -40.84 -40.70
C LEU A 809 -2.45 -40.33 -40.18
N GLN A 810 -2.74 -39.04 -40.34
CA GLN A 810 -4.04 -38.49 -39.98
C GLN A 810 -5.17 -39.09 -40.81
N ASN A 811 -4.97 -39.36 -42.10
CA ASN A 811 -5.97 -40.01 -42.93
C ASN A 811 -6.18 -41.48 -42.54
N ALA A 812 -5.12 -42.18 -42.11
CA ALA A 812 -5.20 -43.53 -41.55
C ALA A 812 -5.96 -43.53 -40.22
N LYS A 813 -5.58 -42.69 -39.24
CA LYS A 813 -6.30 -42.56 -37.97
C LYS A 813 -7.77 -42.16 -38.20
N LYS A 814 -8.08 -41.20 -39.06
CA LYS A 814 -9.46 -40.84 -39.46
C LYS A 814 -10.21 -41.98 -40.16
N SER A 815 -9.52 -42.90 -40.84
CA SER A 815 -10.16 -44.06 -41.48
C SER A 815 -10.42 -45.20 -40.48
N ILE A 816 -9.52 -45.42 -39.52
CA ILE A 816 -9.71 -46.33 -38.38
C ILE A 816 -10.89 -45.83 -37.52
N HIS A 817 -10.93 -44.54 -37.22
CA HIS A 817 -12.01 -43.93 -36.44
C HIS A 817 -13.38 -44.07 -37.16
N ARG A 818 -13.43 -43.82 -38.47
CA ARG A 818 -14.64 -44.05 -39.29
C ARG A 818 -15.05 -45.52 -39.38
N LEU A 819 -14.09 -46.44 -39.38
CA LEU A 819 -14.37 -47.88 -39.31
C LEU A 819 -15.04 -48.24 -37.97
N TYR A 820 -14.54 -47.70 -36.85
CA TYR A 820 -15.21 -47.82 -35.56
C TYR A 820 -16.62 -47.20 -35.57
N GLU A 821 -16.80 -45.96 -36.06
CA GLU A 821 -18.11 -45.30 -36.22
C GLU A 821 -19.10 -46.11 -37.08
N THR A 822 -18.61 -46.84 -38.09
CA THR A 822 -19.46 -47.58 -39.05
C THR A 822 -19.77 -49.00 -38.60
N THR A 823 -18.86 -49.65 -37.87
CA THR A 823 -18.97 -51.07 -37.49
C THR A 823 -19.43 -51.28 -36.04
N GLY A 824 -19.20 -50.32 -35.13
CA GLY A 824 -19.59 -50.40 -33.72
C GLY A 824 -18.88 -51.50 -32.91
N ASP A 825 -17.83 -52.11 -33.47
CA ASP A 825 -17.08 -53.18 -32.83
C ASP A 825 -16.01 -52.61 -31.89
N ASN A 826 -16.15 -52.89 -30.59
CA ASN A 826 -15.21 -52.48 -29.55
C ASN A 826 -13.77 -52.95 -29.81
N ASN A 827 -13.55 -54.03 -30.57
CA ASN A 827 -12.21 -54.47 -30.94
C ASN A 827 -11.46 -53.42 -31.78
N VAL A 828 -12.15 -52.65 -32.63
CA VAL A 828 -11.52 -51.59 -33.44
C VAL A 828 -11.09 -50.42 -32.56
N LEU A 829 -11.88 -50.06 -31.55
CA LEU A 829 -11.51 -49.03 -30.56
C LEU A 829 -10.35 -49.50 -29.68
N ILE A 830 -10.34 -50.78 -29.27
CA ILE A 830 -9.22 -51.38 -28.54
C ILE A 830 -7.94 -51.36 -29.39
N GLN A 831 -8.03 -51.67 -30.69
CA GLN A 831 -6.88 -51.59 -31.61
C GLN A 831 -6.42 -50.15 -31.87
N GLU A 832 -7.32 -49.18 -32.00
CA GLU A 832 -6.96 -47.75 -32.08
C GLU A 832 -6.22 -47.31 -30.80
N LYS A 833 -6.69 -47.75 -29.62
CA LYS A 833 -6.04 -47.48 -28.34
C LYS A 833 -4.75 -48.26 -28.14
N GLU A 834 -4.62 -49.47 -28.68
CA GLU A 834 -3.37 -50.22 -28.68
C GLU A 834 -2.33 -49.58 -29.60
N ILE A 835 -2.74 -49.02 -30.74
CA ILE A 835 -1.87 -48.25 -31.64
C ILE A 835 -1.43 -46.95 -30.96
N ASP A 836 -2.33 -46.17 -30.36
CA ASP A 836 -1.97 -44.97 -29.58
C ASP A 836 -1.03 -45.33 -28.40
N LEU A 837 -1.26 -46.44 -27.70
CA LEU A 837 -0.44 -46.89 -26.58
C LEU A 837 0.93 -47.40 -27.06
N ARG A 838 1.00 -48.06 -28.21
CA ARG A 838 2.26 -48.49 -28.83
C ARG A 838 3.06 -47.30 -29.36
N GLU A 839 2.40 -46.30 -29.93
CA GLU A 839 3.01 -45.03 -30.32
C GLU A 839 3.59 -44.29 -29.10
N LEU A 840 2.87 -44.29 -27.96
CA LEU A 840 3.38 -43.74 -26.69
C LEU A 840 4.51 -44.59 -26.07
N GLN A 841 4.50 -45.92 -26.25
CA GLN A 841 5.62 -46.78 -25.85
C GLN A 841 6.85 -46.55 -26.72
N GLU A 842 6.67 -46.39 -28.02
CA GLU A 842 7.73 -46.12 -28.99
C GLU A 842 8.33 -44.72 -28.75
N GLN A 843 7.50 -43.69 -28.55
CA GLN A 843 7.95 -42.35 -28.11
C GLN A 843 8.71 -42.39 -26.78
N ASN A 844 8.24 -43.14 -25.77
CA ASN A 844 9.00 -43.33 -24.53
C ASN A 844 10.32 -44.08 -24.78
N SER A 845 10.35 -45.07 -25.69
CA SER A 845 11.58 -45.80 -26.01
C SER A 845 12.60 -44.92 -26.72
N ILE A 846 12.15 -44.03 -27.62
CA ILE A 846 12.99 -43.03 -28.28
C ILE A 846 13.51 -42.01 -27.28
N VAL A 847 12.66 -41.47 -26.39
CA VAL A 847 13.10 -40.54 -25.34
C VAL A 847 14.08 -41.22 -24.36
N LEU A 848 13.90 -42.50 -24.04
CA LEU A 848 14.86 -43.26 -23.22
C LEU A 848 16.17 -43.57 -23.97
N GLN A 849 16.12 -43.75 -25.29
CA GLN A 849 17.29 -43.89 -26.17
C GLN A 849 18.05 -42.56 -26.30
N ASP A 850 17.35 -41.45 -26.51
CA ASP A 850 17.91 -40.08 -26.54
C ASP A 850 18.58 -39.74 -25.21
N ILE A 851 17.96 -40.09 -24.08
CA ILE A 851 18.56 -39.94 -22.74
C ILE A 851 19.77 -40.86 -22.57
N ALA A 852 19.74 -42.09 -23.10
CA ALA A 852 20.90 -42.98 -23.08
C ALA A 852 22.07 -42.41 -23.89
N GLU A 853 21.83 -41.95 -25.12
CA GLU A 853 22.84 -41.28 -25.96
C GLU A 853 23.35 -39.98 -25.32
N PHE A 854 22.48 -39.19 -24.69
CA PHE A 854 22.87 -38.02 -23.91
C PHE A 854 23.76 -38.38 -22.70
N THR A 855 23.52 -39.50 -22.02
CA THR A 855 24.44 -39.99 -20.98
C THR A 855 25.77 -40.50 -21.54
N VAL A 856 25.79 -41.02 -22.76
CA VAL A 856 27.02 -41.42 -23.47
C VAL A 856 27.84 -40.20 -23.90
N SER A 857 27.19 -39.12 -24.37
CA SER A 857 27.90 -37.88 -24.72
C SER A 857 28.30 -37.03 -23.51
N HIS A 858 27.63 -37.20 -22.36
CA HIS A 858 27.85 -36.42 -21.13
C HIS A 858 27.96 -37.29 -19.87
N VAL A 859 29.03 -38.10 -19.82
CA VAL A 859 29.43 -39.01 -18.70
C VAL A 859 29.35 -38.35 -17.32
N GLU A 860 29.61 -37.04 -17.20
CA GLU A 860 29.52 -36.30 -15.93
C GLU A 860 28.10 -36.32 -15.33
N VAL A 861 27.07 -36.31 -16.18
CA VAL A 861 25.64 -36.24 -15.80
C VAL A 861 25.01 -37.64 -15.66
N GLU A 862 25.63 -38.67 -16.24
CA GLU A 862 25.25 -40.09 -16.20
C GLU A 862 24.92 -40.56 -14.77
N SER A 863 25.77 -40.22 -13.80
CA SER A 863 25.58 -40.59 -12.39
C SER A 863 24.36 -39.95 -11.72
N TYR A 864 23.99 -38.74 -12.14
CA TYR A 864 22.83 -38.00 -11.64
C TYR A 864 21.53 -38.49 -12.31
N ILE A 865 21.56 -38.69 -13.63
CA ILE A 865 20.42 -39.20 -14.41
C ILE A 865 20.05 -40.62 -13.96
N ARG A 866 21.01 -41.55 -13.82
CA ARG A 866 20.73 -42.88 -13.27
C ARG A 866 20.13 -42.82 -11.87
N LYS A 867 20.59 -41.91 -11.01
CA LYS A 867 20.07 -41.76 -9.64
C LYS A 867 18.64 -41.23 -9.59
N LEU A 868 18.25 -40.37 -10.52
CA LEU A 868 16.87 -39.90 -10.67
C LEU A 868 15.94 -40.98 -11.26
N LEU A 869 16.40 -41.72 -12.27
CA LEU A 869 15.60 -42.78 -12.91
C LEU A 869 15.44 -44.02 -12.02
N ALA A 870 16.49 -44.40 -11.27
CA ALA A 870 16.39 -45.43 -10.24
C ALA A 870 15.42 -45.06 -9.10
N ALA A 871 15.28 -43.77 -8.77
CA ALA A 871 14.29 -43.30 -7.80
C ALA A 871 12.82 -43.38 -8.30
N GLN A 872 12.61 -43.69 -9.59
CA GLN A 872 11.29 -43.90 -10.21
C GLN A 872 11.10 -45.32 -10.76
N ASN A 873 12.04 -46.25 -10.52
CA ASN A 873 12.07 -47.61 -11.08
C ASN A 873 12.02 -47.65 -12.63
N ILE A 874 12.75 -46.75 -13.30
CA ILE A 874 12.89 -46.75 -14.76
C ILE A 874 14.35 -47.12 -15.11
N GLU A 875 14.54 -48.18 -15.89
CA GLU A 875 15.85 -48.60 -16.41
C GLU A 875 16.08 -48.01 -17.81
N LEU A 876 17.32 -47.63 -18.14
CA LEU A 876 17.66 -47.16 -19.48
C LEU A 876 17.93 -48.35 -20.42
N PRO A 877 17.53 -48.28 -21.70
CA PRO A 877 18.02 -49.18 -22.75
C PRO A 877 19.56 -49.21 -22.79
N SER A 878 20.10 -50.40 -23.08
CA SER A 878 21.55 -50.58 -23.23
C SER A 878 22.04 -50.04 -24.57
N ALA A 879 22.55 -48.80 -24.58
CA ALA A 879 23.04 -48.15 -25.79
C ALA A 879 24.16 -48.96 -26.47
N ILE A 880 23.90 -49.42 -27.71
CA ILE A 880 24.87 -50.17 -28.52
C ILE A 880 25.81 -49.18 -29.21
N LEU A 881 27.04 -49.06 -28.70
CA LEU A 881 28.08 -48.20 -29.26
C LEU A 881 28.59 -48.69 -30.63
N PHE A 882 27.92 -48.28 -31.71
CA PHE A 882 28.42 -48.42 -33.08
C PHE A 882 29.46 -47.32 -33.40
N SER A 883 30.71 -47.52 -32.98
CA SER A 883 31.84 -46.71 -33.42
C SER A 883 32.34 -47.17 -34.79
N GLN A 884 31.95 -46.48 -35.87
CA GLN A 884 32.40 -46.79 -37.22
C GLN A 884 33.36 -45.71 -37.76
N SER A 885 34.63 -46.08 -37.89
CA SER A 885 35.72 -45.21 -38.35
C SER A 885 35.92 -45.29 -39.86
N LEU A 886 35.86 -44.15 -40.55
CA LEU A 886 36.08 -43.95 -41.99
C LEU A 886 36.35 -42.45 -42.23
N SER A 887 37.20 -41.99 -43.15
CA SER A 887 38.38 -42.57 -43.78
C SER A 887 39.21 -41.42 -44.37
N ASN A 888 40.52 -41.38 -44.09
CA ASN A 888 41.43 -40.50 -44.84
C ASN A 888 41.77 -41.14 -46.18
N HIS A 889 41.43 -40.48 -47.29
CA HIS A 889 42.03 -40.78 -48.59
C HIS A 889 42.28 -39.51 -49.41
N SER A 890 43.48 -38.96 -49.24
CA SER A 890 44.05 -38.02 -50.21
C SER A 890 44.45 -38.80 -51.47
N HIS A 891 44.20 -38.22 -52.65
CA HIS A 891 44.88 -38.61 -53.88
C HIS A 891 45.79 -37.48 -54.35
N SER A 892 47.02 -37.80 -54.70
CA SER A 892 48.04 -36.86 -55.11
C SER A 892 48.79 -37.36 -56.35
N HIS A 893 48.94 -36.46 -57.32
CA HIS A 893 49.88 -36.59 -58.43
C HIS A 893 50.55 -35.22 -58.61
N THR A 894 51.72 -34.93 -58.03
CA THR A 894 53.09 -35.45 -58.31
C THR A 894 53.70 -34.98 -59.63
N ASN A 895 54.58 -33.98 -59.52
CA ASN A 895 55.98 -33.96 -60.01
C ASN A 895 56.66 -32.77 -59.28
N SER A 896 57.61 -32.90 -58.35
CA SER A 896 59.02 -33.39 -58.43
C SER A 896 59.87 -32.57 -59.41
N SER A 897 61.07 -32.05 -59.06
CA SER A 897 62.03 -32.39 -57.98
C SER A 897 62.49 -31.10 -57.21
N GLU A 898 63.35 -31.06 -56.17
CA GLU A 898 64.34 -32.03 -55.65
C GLU A 898 64.66 -31.86 -54.13
N CYS A 899 65.41 -32.83 -53.58
CA CYS A 899 65.97 -33.08 -52.22
C CYS A 899 66.28 -31.90 -51.24
N LEU A 900 66.26 -32.02 -49.89
CA LEU A 900 66.74 -33.04 -48.90
C LEU A 900 68.29 -33.11 -48.72
N PRO A 901 68.85 -33.53 -47.55
CA PRO A 901 68.43 -33.29 -46.16
C PRO A 901 69.56 -33.08 -45.08
N LYS A 902 69.13 -32.61 -43.90
CA LYS A 902 69.64 -32.75 -42.50
C LYS A 902 70.98 -33.46 -42.12
N SER A 903 71.64 -32.86 -41.11
CA SER A 903 72.35 -33.49 -39.95
C SER A 903 73.72 -34.19 -40.20
N THR A 904 74.65 -34.36 -39.24
CA THR A 904 74.62 -34.30 -37.75
C THR A 904 76.02 -33.97 -37.18
N ASN A 905 76.13 -33.67 -35.86
CA ASN A 905 77.36 -33.68 -35.02
C ASN A 905 78.35 -32.49 -35.24
N ARG A 906 79.17 -32.04 -34.27
CA ARG A 906 79.40 -32.45 -32.85
C ARG A 906 80.07 -31.32 -32.04
N GLU A 907 79.90 -31.33 -30.71
CA GLU A 907 80.86 -30.93 -29.61
C GLU A 907 81.73 -29.63 -29.72
N SER A 908 82.04 -28.87 -28.65
CA SER A 908 81.78 -29.01 -27.21
C SER A 908 81.90 -27.67 -26.43
N THR A 909 81.24 -27.63 -25.27
CA THR A 909 81.38 -26.79 -24.04
C THR A 909 82.74 -26.08 -23.79
N TYR A 910 82.82 -24.96 -23.05
CA TYR A 910 82.54 -24.79 -21.61
C TYR A 910 82.23 -23.30 -21.27
N GLU A 911 81.18 -22.98 -20.47
CA GLU A 911 81.23 -22.53 -19.04
C GLU A 911 81.95 -21.19 -18.76
N SER A 912 81.70 -20.32 -17.76
CA SER A 912 80.85 -20.17 -16.56
C SER A 912 81.58 -19.07 -15.72
N SER A 913 81.04 -18.20 -14.86
CA SER A 913 79.68 -17.85 -14.40
C SER A 913 79.67 -16.51 -13.61
N LYS A 914 78.46 -15.94 -13.42
CA LYS A 914 78.06 -15.07 -12.27
C LYS A 914 78.70 -13.65 -12.18
N GLU A 915 78.14 -12.68 -11.44
CA GLU A 915 77.06 -12.71 -10.43
C GLU A 915 76.27 -11.37 -10.32
N SER A 916 74.99 -11.41 -9.90
CA SER A 916 74.23 -10.38 -9.12
C SER A 916 74.09 -8.92 -9.64
N ILE A 917 73.02 -8.12 -9.44
CA ILE A 917 71.65 -8.14 -8.84
C ILE A 917 70.87 -7.00 -9.57
N GLY A 918 69.55 -7.00 -9.84
CA GLY A 918 68.48 -8.00 -9.69
C GLY A 918 67.07 -7.35 -9.71
N HIS A 919 66.01 -8.15 -9.93
CA HIS A 919 64.56 -7.84 -9.75
C HIS A 919 63.88 -6.80 -10.71
N VAL A 920 62.61 -6.95 -11.16
CA VAL A 920 61.70 -8.14 -11.23
C VAL A 920 60.52 -7.90 -12.24
N ILE A 921 60.22 -8.90 -13.10
CA ILE A 921 58.92 -9.60 -13.37
C ILE A 921 57.59 -8.77 -13.32
N ASN A 922 56.58 -8.83 -14.22
CA ASN A 922 55.79 -9.96 -14.83
C ASN A 922 55.13 -9.49 -16.18
N ILE A 923 55.06 -10.24 -17.29
CA ILE A 923 54.11 -11.31 -17.75
C ILE A 923 52.74 -10.86 -18.35
N GLN A 924 52.58 -11.18 -19.65
CA GLN A 924 51.41 -11.58 -20.48
C GLN A 924 50.20 -10.67 -20.78
N PRO A 925 49.46 -10.95 -21.89
CA PRO A 925 48.33 -10.14 -22.40
C PRO A 925 46.96 -10.84 -22.28
N GLU A 926 45.88 -10.11 -22.61
CA GLU A 926 44.74 -10.62 -23.40
C GLU A 926 43.81 -9.47 -23.86
N PHE A 927 42.88 -9.75 -24.78
CA PHE A 927 41.80 -8.84 -25.20
C PHE A 927 40.46 -9.60 -25.19
N GLU A 928 39.38 -8.91 -24.82
CA GLU A 928 38.09 -9.52 -24.44
C GLU A 928 37.23 -10.02 -25.61
N ILE A 929 36.43 -11.08 -25.39
CA ILE A 929 35.19 -11.35 -26.13
C ILE A 929 34.06 -11.71 -25.14
N LEU A 930 32.87 -11.16 -25.37
CA LEU A 930 31.64 -11.32 -24.58
C LEU A 930 31.02 -12.73 -24.73
N PRO A 931 30.17 -13.19 -23.77
CA PRO A 931 28.72 -13.10 -24.04
C PRO A 931 27.80 -12.90 -22.80
N MET A 932 26.51 -12.67 -23.07
CA MET A 932 25.40 -12.68 -22.08
C MET A 932 24.84 -14.11 -21.84
N ARG A 933 23.88 -14.45 -20.96
CA ARG A 933 22.65 -13.74 -20.50
C ARG A 933 21.87 -14.54 -19.39
N ASN A 934 21.06 -13.85 -18.58
CA ASN A 934 19.89 -14.36 -17.80
C ASN A 934 20.17 -15.39 -16.64
N THR A 935 19.27 -15.67 -15.67
CA THR A 935 17.81 -15.40 -15.53
C THR A 935 17.30 -15.25 -14.07
N ILE A 936 16.45 -14.23 -13.83
CA ILE A 936 15.31 -14.11 -12.87
C ILE A 936 15.23 -14.99 -11.59
N ARG A 937 15.12 -14.34 -10.40
CA ARG A 937 13.99 -14.56 -9.44
C ARG A 937 13.82 -13.45 -8.38
N ASN A 938 12.61 -13.39 -7.80
CA ASN A 938 12.15 -12.35 -6.87
C ASN A 938 12.45 -12.66 -5.40
N THR A 939 12.70 -11.61 -4.60
CA THR A 939 12.29 -11.53 -3.18
C THR A 939 11.97 -10.07 -2.80
N LYS A 940 11.22 -9.87 -1.72
CA LYS A 940 10.68 -8.55 -1.29
C LYS A 940 11.45 -7.96 -0.09
N GLN A 941 11.08 -6.71 0.24
CA GLN A 941 11.10 -6.05 1.56
C GLN A 941 12.33 -5.24 2.04
N LYS A 942 12.09 -3.92 2.07
CA LYS A 942 12.26 -2.96 3.21
C LYS A 942 13.66 -2.49 3.66
N GLN A 943 13.75 -1.14 3.77
CA GLN A 943 14.42 -0.35 4.83
C GLN A 943 15.98 -0.28 4.80
N VAL A 944 16.67 0.82 5.16
CA VAL A 944 16.27 2.23 5.44
C VAL A 944 17.48 3.20 5.36
N SER A 945 17.24 4.53 5.26
CA SER A 945 18.13 5.69 5.55
C SER A 945 19.58 5.75 4.96
N VAL A 946 19.91 6.68 4.04
CA VAL A 946 20.36 8.10 4.24
C VAL A 946 21.88 8.29 4.42
N LYS A 947 22.43 9.29 3.71
CA LYS A 947 23.79 9.84 3.88
C LYS A 947 23.77 11.06 4.81
N ALA A 948 24.77 11.24 5.68
CA ALA A 948 25.29 12.55 6.08
C ALA A 948 26.65 12.46 6.82
N SER A 949 27.61 13.28 6.41
CA SER A 949 28.67 13.82 7.27
C SER A 949 28.50 15.34 7.24
N VAL A 950 28.30 16.04 8.35
CA VAL A 950 29.24 16.31 9.46
C VAL A 950 30.44 17.13 8.99
N GLN A 951 30.39 18.44 9.25
CA GLN A 951 31.54 19.18 9.77
C GLN A 951 31.14 20.52 10.38
N THR A 952 31.45 20.73 11.66
CA THR A 952 31.81 22.04 12.23
C THR A 952 32.63 21.76 13.48
N GLN A 953 33.78 22.41 13.66
CA GLN A 953 34.67 22.22 14.81
C GLN A 953 34.98 23.57 15.45
N LEU A 954 35.22 23.57 16.76
CA LEU A 954 35.79 24.71 17.48
C LEU A 954 36.75 24.22 18.58
N THR A 955 38.00 24.65 18.45
CA THR A 955 39.03 24.83 19.51
C THR A 955 39.25 23.75 20.57
N LYS A 956 40.43 23.10 20.52
CA LYS A 956 41.08 22.44 21.66
C LYS A 956 41.77 23.46 22.58
N LYS A 957 42.19 23.00 23.77
CA LYS A 957 43.27 23.65 24.56
C LYS A 957 44.61 23.60 23.81
N THR A 958 45.44 24.59 24.10
CA THR A 958 46.71 24.94 23.43
C THR A 958 47.94 24.20 23.95
N PHE A 959 48.85 23.86 23.04
CA PHE A 959 50.07 24.66 22.84
C PHE A 959 50.44 24.68 21.35
#